data_AF-M5SHY9-F1
#
_entry.id   AF-M5SHY9-F1
#
_cell.length_a   1.000
_cell.length_b   1.000
_cell.length_c   1.000
_cell.angle_alpha   90.00
_cell.angle_beta   90.00
_cell.angle_gamma   90.00
#
_symmetry.space_group_name_H-M   'P 1'
#
loop_
_entity.id
_entity.type
_entity.pdbx_description
1 polymer ?
#
loop_
_entity_poly.entity_id
_entity_poly.type
_entity_poly.pdbx_seq_one_letter_code
_entity_poly.pdbx_strand_id
1 'polypeptide(L)'
;MADLTEMALVLTRGLVAFGCLAIALAAPVLADGPADNQAENVRPIPPAGIEVDAEAVDALQTKAAMVRHRWQQVVDAAKTDKQGSTALARLIDLEPEVLVFPRAVEMTIEQSIFYSPKALTDADRLLEIANERIDRIAAGASWAEVVGLETSNEKQLIAGGYRSKIDDSFQPYGVVVPANVNALDALPIRMDVWLHGRGEKVSELAFLNKHSNLPDRYRTGNEPMPQSAIVAHPYGRYSNAFKFAGEVDVLELIDYLQRRLAIDDQRIAIRGFSMGGAGCWQFATHYADRFFAATPGAGFSETPLFLKVFQGEDAAGTAPAHQKTLWQLYDCPPWAANLRNLPTIAYSGEIDRQKQAADVMESELEKHGVDLVHLIGPQTAHKIHPDAKREIARRLNLIEQQIQPGVPRHVHLTTMTLRYSKMHWIEVTGMQQHWSPATVDAAVIRHPADSGEQIEIECENVTRLRVNFDAGQWPGKPNGRVGVMINGNHVTNASNGPMVGSDRSFAAEFMYDGKWKIATEDSTSLRKRPGLQGPIDDAFVDRFVFVMPSGTSTDPIVEKWIQEESKHVMDHWRLHFRGDIRVIQDTDIDAAMMADQNVILFGDATSNQVIAQLLPKLPLNWTKEQIRIGNNEVNGAGHVPVMIYPNAESPNHYVVINSGFTFREYDYLNNARQTPKLPDWALLDVSIGSTFRDPGKVVAAGFFDEAWQPK
;
A
#
# COMPACT_ATOMS: atom_id res chain seq x y z
N MET A 1 -57.46 36.41 64.36
CA MET A 1 -56.33 36.47 65.31
C MET A 1 -55.06 36.35 64.46
N ALA A 2 -54.32 37.47 64.35
CA ALA A 2 -53.01 37.69 63.69
C ALA A 2 -52.90 37.22 62.22
N ASP A 3 -53.07 38.08 61.21
CA ASP A 3 -52.13 39.12 60.72
C ASP A 3 -50.68 38.61 60.56
N LEU A 4 -50.22 38.43 59.33
CA LEU A 4 -49.46 39.45 58.58
C LEU A 4 -48.14 39.79 59.29
N THR A 5 -47.12 39.01 58.98
CA THR A 5 -45.75 39.51 58.92
C THR A 5 -44.98 38.72 57.86
N GLU A 6 -44.30 39.49 56.99
CA GLU A 6 -43.24 39.10 56.04
C GLU A 6 -43.60 38.75 54.59
N MET A 7 -44.08 39.77 53.88
CA MET A 7 -43.53 40.13 52.57
C MET A 7 -42.40 41.16 52.77
N ALA A 8 -41.16 40.86 52.38
CA ALA A 8 -40.25 41.80 51.70
C ALA A 8 -38.85 41.19 51.43
N LEU A 9 -38.62 40.88 50.15
CA LEU A 9 -37.49 41.39 49.37
C LEU A 9 -36.05 40.88 49.63
N VAL A 10 -35.45 40.45 48.51
CA VAL A 10 -34.01 40.44 48.15
C VAL A 10 -33.21 39.20 48.57
N LEU A 11 -33.17 38.18 47.69
CA LEU A 11 -32.06 37.97 46.75
C LEU A 11 -30.68 37.98 47.42
N THR A 12 -30.27 36.88 48.03
CA THR A 12 -28.94 36.29 47.78
C THR A 12 -28.78 34.95 48.49
N ARG A 13 -28.17 34.00 47.76
CA ARG A 13 -27.56 32.73 48.22
C ARG A 13 -28.48 31.52 48.40
N GLY A 14 -28.51 30.70 47.36
CA GLY A 14 -28.96 29.31 47.45
C GLY A 14 -29.07 28.60 46.10
N LEU A 15 -28.14 28.81 45.18
CA LEU A 15 -28.09 28.08 43.89
C LEU A 15 -26.70 28.22 43.24
N VAL A 16 -25.68 27.59 43.84
CA VAL A 16 -24.42 27.25 43.16
C VAL A 16 -23.91 25.96 43.77
N ALA A 17 -24.25 24.83 43.15
CA ALA A 17 -23.51 23.56 43.16
C ALA A 17 -24.45 22.47 42.67
N PHE A 18 -24.66 22.37 41.36
CA PHE A 18 -24.97 21.13 40.62
C PHE A 18 -25.29 21.54 39.18
N GLY A 19 -24.31 21.43 38.28
CA GLY A 19 -24.50 21.73 36.87
C GLY A 19 -23.22 22.15 36.17
N CYS A 20 -22.18 21.30 36.19
CA CYS A 20 -21.00 21.41 35.32
C CYS A 20 -20.26 20.05 35.23
N LEU A 21 -21.00 18.95 35.07
CA LEU A 21 -20.39 17.66 34.76
C LEU A 21 -21.22 17.00 33.65
N ALA A 22 -20.51 16.50 32.63
CA ALA A 22 -21.00 15.90 31.39
C ALA A 22 -21.47 16.88 30.31
N ILE A 23 -20.50 17.40 29.55
CA ILE A 23 -20.39 17.23 28.08
C ILE A 23 -18.89 17.42 27.77
N ALA A 24 -18.11 16.37 27.97
CA ALA A 24 -16.90 16.17 27.20
C ALA A 24 -17.31 15.24 26.05
N LEU A 25 -18.02 15.80 25.08
CA LEU A 25 -18.08 15.21 23.76
C LEU A 25 -16.64 15.17 23.28
N ALA A 26 -16.06 13.97 23.21
CA ALA A 26 -14.92 13.72 22.36
C ALA A 26 -15.36 14.09 20.94
N ALA A 27 -15.16 15.35 20.57
CA ALA A 27 -15.18 15.73 19.18
C ALA A 27 -14.14 14.83 18.50
N PRO A 28 -14.48 14.06 17.47
CA PRO A 28 -13.45 13.55 16.61
C PRO A 28 -12.77 14.81 16.08
N VAL A 29 -11.50 15.00 16.44
CA VAL A 29 -10.67 15.92 15.68
C VAL A 29 -10.69 15.32 14.29
N LEU A 30 -11.55 15.85 13.43
CA LEU A 30 -11.40 15.72 11.99
C LEU A 30 -10.08 16.45 11.71
N ALA A 31 -8.96 15.75 11.91
CA ALA A 31 -7.75 16.01 11.17
C ALA A 31 -8.19 16.00 9.70
N ASP A 32 -7.70 16.95 8.91
CA ASP A 32 -8.11 17.18 7.51
C ASP A 32 -9.27 18.18 7.39
N GLY A 33 -9.12 19.35 8.01
CA GLY A 33 -10.00 20.51 7.76
C GLY A 33 -9.31 21.59 6.93
N PRO A 34 -10.03 22.61 6.43
CA PRO A 34 -9.46 23.66 5.56
C PRO A 34 -8.25 24.42 6.14
N ALA A 35 -8.01 24.35 7.46
CA ALA A 35 -6.80 24.86 8.09
C ALA A 35 -5.53 24.17 7.59
N ASP A 36 -5.64 22.90 7.16
CA ASP A 36 -4.55 22.09 6.59
C ASP A 36 -4.24 22.47 5.12
N ASN A 37 -4.83 23.55 4.58
CA ASN A 37 -4.58 24.02 3.22
C ASN A 37 -3.42 25.03 3.09
N GLN A 38 -2.75 25.38 4.19
CA GLN A 38 -1.63 26.33 4.21
C GLN A 38 -0.30 25.61 3.98
N ALA A 39 0.30 25.83 2.81
CA ALA A 39 1.51 25.12 2.39
C ALA A 39 2.77 25.62 3.09
N GLU A 40 2.77 26.89 3.48
CA GLU A 40 3.85 27.58 4.17
C GLU A 40 3.88 27.31 5.68
N ASN A 41 2.84 26.67 6.22
CA ASN A 41 2.69 26.41 7.65
C ASN A 41 2.09 25.02 7.89
N VAL A 42 2.95 24.00 7.75
CA VAL A 42 2.54 22.61 7.91
C VAL A 42 2.84 22.13 9.34
N ARG A 43 1.79 21.65 10.02
CA ARG A 43 1.94 20.99 11.33
C ARG A 43 2.64 19.63 11.17
N PRO A 44 3.41 19.17 12.17
CA PRO A 44 4.08 17.88 12.11
C PRO A 44 3.07 16.73 12.07
N ILE A 45 3.40 15.71 11.27
CA ILE A 45 2.73 14.41 11.20
C ILE A 45 3.82 13.36 11.37
N PRO A 46 3.75 12.44 12.36
CA PRO A 46 2.79 12.41 13.46
C PRO A 46 2.82 13.68 14.34
N PRO A 47 1.70 14.03 15.01
CA PRO A 47 1.69 15.13 15.97
C PRO A 47 2.60 14.81 17.16
N ALA A 48 3.14 15.86 17.79
CA ALA A 48 3.98 15.72 18.97
C ALA A 48 3.26 14.98 20.11
N GLY A 49 4.01 14.15 20.84
CA GLY A 49 3.55 13.51 22.07
C GLY A 49 3.44 14.48 23.25
N ILE A 50 3.03 13.93 24.40
CA ILE A 50 3.12 14.59 25.70
C ILE A 50 4.51 14.36 26.30
N GLU A 51 4.91 15.25 27.20
CA GLU A 51 6.05 14.99 28.07
C GLU A 51 5.74 13.81 28.99
N VAL A 52 6.70 12.90 29.12
CA VAL A 52 6.63 11.71 29.96
C VAL A 52 7.86 11.64 30.84
N ASP A 53 7.78 10.87 31.93
CA ASP A 53 8.89 10.69 32.86
C ASP A 53 10.14 10.11 32.17
N ALA A 54 11.26 10.84 32.25
CA ALA A 54 12.51 10.48 31.60
C ALA A 54 13.09 9.18 32.16
N GLU A 55 12.97 8.93 33.47
CA GLU A 55 13.44 7.68 34.09
C GLU A 55 12.65 6.48 33.56
N ALA A 56 11.35 6.64 33.34
CA ALA A 56 10.52 5.61 32.72
C ALA A 56 10.90 5.34 31.26
N VAL A 57 11.24 6.37 30.49
CA VAL A 57 11.72 6.24 29.10
C VAL A 57 13.07 5.51 29.05
N ASP A 58 14.03 5.89 29.90
CA ASP A 58 15.33 5.23 29.99
C ASP A 58 15.20 3.75 30.38
N ALA A 59 14.27 3.45 31.30
CA ALA A 59 13.95 2.08 31.68
C ALA A 59 13.37 1.28 30.49
N LEU A 60 12.45 1.87 29.71
CA LEU A 60 11.90 1.22 28.50
C LEU A 60 12.97 0.98 27.44
N GLN A 61 13.85 1.95 27.20
CA GLN A 61 14.97 1.81 26.26
C GLN A 61 15.91 0.68 26.69
N THR A 62 16.22 0.60 27.99
CA THR A 62 17.03 -0.49 28.56
C THR A 62 16.35 -1.85 28.37
N LYS A 63 15.05 -1.95 28.67
CA LYS A 63 14.27 -3.19 28.50
C LYS A 63 14.18 -3.62 27.02
N ALA A 64 14.00 -2.68 26.09
CA ALA A 64 13.99 -2.99 24.65
C ALA A 64 15.34 -3.53 24.16
N ALA A 65 16.45 -2.90 24.59
CA ALA A 65 17.79 -3.40 24.32
C ALA A 65 18.03 -4.81 24.91
N MET A 66 17.53 -5.08 26.11
CA MET A 66 17.59 -6.42 26.72
C MET A 66 16.83 -7.46 25.91
N VAL A 67 15.63 -7.15 25.38
CA VAL A 67 14.88 -8.08 24.50
C VAL A 67 15.71 -8.44 23.27
N ARG A 68 16.31 -7.45 22.60
CA ARG A 68 17.18 -7.69 21.43
C ARG A 68 18.40 -8.53 21.77
N HIS A 69 19.05 -8.24 22.90
CA HIS A 69 20.18 -9.02 23.38
C HIS A 69 19.80 -10.48 23.67
N ARG A 70 18.67 -10.71 24.36
CA ARG A 70 18.16 -12.07 24.61
C ARG A 70 17.87 -12.83 23.32
N TRP A 71 17.26 -12.16 22.34
CA TRP A 71 17.03 -12.77 21.02
C TRP A 71 18.36 -13.14 20.34
N GLN A 72 19.34 -12.24 20.36
CA GLN A 72 20.67 -12.50 19.79
C GLN A 72 21.36 -13.70 20.44
N GLN A 73 21.22 -13.89 21.75
CA GLN A 73 21.74 -15.07 22.45
C GLN A 73 21.13 -16.39 21.95
N VAL A 74 19.83 -16.40 21.66
CA VAL A 74 19.15 -17.58 21.08
C VAL A 74 19.68 -17.87 19.68
N VAL A 75 19.86 -16.83 18.86
CA VAL A 75 20.41 -16.94 17.50
C VAL A 75 21.85 -17.45 17.52
N ASP A 76 22.70 -16.91 18.39
CA ASP A 76 24.11 -17.29 18.46
C ASP A 76 24.30 -18.71 19.01
N ALA A 77 23.47 -19.13 19.96
CA ALA A 77 23.44 -20.53 20.40
C ALA A 77 23.14 -21.48 19.23
N ALA A 78 22.15 -21.15 18.38
CA ALA A 78 21.79 -21.96 17.22
C ALA A 78 22.89 -22.03 16.15
N LYS A 79 23.71 -20.99 15.97
CA LYS A 79 24.86 -21.01 15.03
C LYS A 79 25.94 -22.02 15.43
N THR A 80 26.05 -22.32 16.72
CA THR A 80 27.07 -23.24 17.25
C THR A 80 26.64 -24.71 17.26
N ASP A 81 25.38 -25.00 16.93
CA ASP A 81 24.82 -26.35 16.94
C ASP A 81 25.07 -27.11 15.62
N LYS A 82 25.19 -28.45 15.71
CA LYS A 82 25.44 -29.35 14.56
C LYS A 82 24.27 -29.39 13.56
N GLN A 83 23.07 -28.95 13.95
CA GLN A 83 21.90 -28.75 13.08
C GLN A 83 21.71 -27.29 12.63
N GLY A 84 22.74 -26.45 12.78
CA GLY A 84 22.63 -24.98 12.82
C GLY A 84 21.92 -24.31 11.65
N SER A 85 21.94 -24.86 10.42
CA SER A 85 21.31 -24.21 9.27
C SER A 85 19.78 -24.21 9.32
N THR A 86 19.15 -25.34 9.70
CA THR A 86 17.69 -25.45 9.79
C THR A 86 17.16 -24.71 11.02
N ALA A 87 17.88 -24.80 12.15
CA ALA A 87 17.55 -24.06 13.35
C ALA A 87 17.61 -22.54 13.10
N LEU A 88 18.66 -22.06 12.42
CA LEU A 88 18.81 -20.64 12.08
C LEU A 88 17.73 -20.15 11.13
N ALA A 89 17.36 -20.93 10.10
CA ALA A 89 16.27 -20.58 9.20
C ALA A 89 14.93 -20.42 9.95
N ARG A 90 14.63 -21.32 10.89
CA ARG A 90 13.44 -21.19 11.75
C ARG A 90 13.48 -19.94 12.62
N LEU A 91 14.65 -19.60 13.19
CA LEU A 91 14.78 -18.39 14.02
C LEU A 91 14.58 -17.14 13.18
N ILE A 92 15.18 -17.05 11.99
CA ILE A 92 14.98 -15.93 11.06
C ILE A 92 13.49 -15.77 10.71
N ASP A 93 12.79 -16.88 10.48
CA ASP A 93 11.36 -16.90 10.16
C ASP A 93 10.47 -16.43 11.33
N LEU A 94 10.87 -16.66 12.58
CA LEU A 94 10.13 -16.27 13.79
C LEU A 94 10.59 -14.92 14.38
N GLU A 95 11.71 -14.37 13.91
CA GLU A 95 12.26 -13.10 14.41
C GLU A 95 11.27 -11.94 14.40
N PRO A 96 10.48 -11.72 13.33
CA PRO A 96 9.53 -10.60 13.29
C PRO A 96 8.43 -10.71 14.35
N GLU A 97 8.08 -11.92 14.78
CA GLU A 97 7.11 -12.16 15.85
C GLU A 97 7.65 -11.76 17.23
N VAL A 98 8.94 -11.49 17.37
CA VAL A 98 9.55 -11.01 18.61
C VAL A 98 9.94 -9.54 18.48
N LEU A 99 10.69 -9.20 17.44
CA LEU A 99 11.38 -7.91 17.35
C LEU A 99 10.49 -6.74 16.90
N VAL A 100 9.26 -7.01 16.45
CA VAL A 100 8.27 -5.96 16.18
C VAL A 100 7.89 -5.17 17.45
N PHE A 101 7.87 -5.83 18.62
CA PHE A 101 7.49 -5.21 19.89
C PHE A 101 8.52 -4.21 20.42
N PRO A 102 9.82 -4.56 20.58
CA PRO A 102 10.83 -3.57 20.98
C PRO A 102 10.96 -2.46 19.94
N ARG A 103 10.84 -2.77 18.64
CA ARG A 103 10.83 -1.74 17.58
C ARG A 103 9.72 -0.72 17.78
N ALA A 104 8.49 -1.15 18.07
CA ALA A 104 7.37 -0.26 18.31
C ALA A 104 7.60 0.69 19.51
N VAL A 105 8.26 0.19 20.56
CA VAL A 105 8.65 1.00 21.73
C VAL A 105 9.75 1.98 21.36
N GLU A 106 10.81 1.52 20.70
CA GLU A 106 11.95 2.34 20.25
C GLU A 106 11.49 3.49 19.35
N MET A 107 10.63 3.21 18.36
CA MET A 107 10.08 4.26 17.48
C MET A 107 9.23 5.27 18.23
N THR A 108 8.49 4.85 19.26
CA THR A 108 7.70 5.76 20.09
C THR A 108 8.60 6.69 20.91
N ILE A 109 9.71 6.17 21.44
CA ILE A 109 10.72 6.92 22.18
C ILE A 109 11.46 7.89 21.25
N GLU A 110 12.02 7.38 20.15
CA GLU A 110 12.84 8.15 19.21
C GLU A 110 12.08 9.36 18.66
N GLN A 111 10.80 9.18 18.33
CA GLN A 111 9.97 10.24 17.76
C GLN A 111 9.24 11.06 18.83
N SER A 112 9.41 10.74 20.12
CA SER A 112 8.72 11.40 21.24
C SER A 112 7.19 11.46 21.06
N ILE A 113 6.58 10.35 20.65
CA ILE A 113 5.14 10.26 20.29
C ILE A 113 4.30 9.48 21.33
N PHE A 114 4.63 9.60 22.62
CA PHE A 114 3.73 9.12 23.68
C PHE A 114 2.51 10.04 23.75
N TYR A 115 1.31 9.52 23.53
CA TYR A 115 0.07 10.34 23.52
C TYR A 115 -0.74 10.30 24.82
N SER A 116 -0.33 9.47 25.78
CA SER A 116 -0.95 9.41 27.11
C SER A 116 0.03 8.75 28.11
N PRO A 117 -0.09 9.01 29.43
CA PRO A 117 0.75 8.34 30.42
C PRO A 117 0.60 6.81 30.41
N LYS A 118 -0.59 6.32 30.06
CA LYS A 118 -0.88 4.88 29.91
C LYS A 118 0.06 4.20 28.89
N ALA A 119 0.53 4.94 27.89
CA ALA A 119 1.38 4.41 26.83
C ALA A 119 2.72 3.85 27.37
N LEU A 120 3.21 4.31 28.53
CA LEU A 120 4.39 3.74 29.18
C LEU A 120 4.13 2.30 29.67
N THR A 121 3.00 2.06 30.32
CA THR A 121 2.60 0.72 30.76
C THR A 121 2.29 -0.19 29.57
N ASP A 122 1.65 0.36 28.54
CA ASP A 122 1.36 -0.35 27.31
C ASP A 122 2.66 -0.74 26.57
N ALA A 123 3.72 0.09 26.61
CA ALA A 123 5.05 -0.24 26.11
C ALA A 123 5.72 -1.37 26.89
N ASP A 124 5.68 -1.30 28.22
CA ASP A 124 6.28 -2.34 29.07
C ASP A 124 5.68 -3.72 28.81
N ARG A 125 4.35 -3.77 28.69
CA ARG A 125 3.61 -4.99 28.37
C ARG A 125 3.99 -5.59 27.02
N LEU A 126 4.26 -4.79 25.99
CA LEU A 126 4.72 -5.32 24.71
C LEU A 126 6.11 -5.96 24.83
N LEU A 127 7.00 -5.40 25.65
CA LEU A 127 8.32 -5.98 25.92
C LEU A 127 8.21 -7.27 26.72
N GLU A 128 7.25 -7.39 27.63
CA GLU A 128 6.93 -8.65 28.33
C GLU A 128 6.50 -9.74 27.34
N ILE A 129 5.57 -9.42 26.43
CA ILE A 129 5.14 -10.35 25.36
C ILE A 129 6.34 -10.83 24.53
N ALA A 130 7.25 -9.91 24.15
CA ALA A 130 8.44 -10.28 23.39
C ALA A 130 9.33 -11.28 24.16
N ASN A 131 9.53 -11.04 25.46
CA ASN A 131 10.30 -11.93 26.32
C ASN A 131 9.66 -13.32 26.47
N GLU A 132 8.34 -13.39 26.66
CA GLU A 132 7.61 -14.67 26.70
C GLU A 132 7.73 -15.44 25.38
N ARG A 133 7.68 -14.73 24.23
CA ARG A 133 7.87 -15.35 22.92
C ARG A 133 9.28 -15.90 22.75
N ILE A 134 10.31 -15.18 23.22
CA ILE A 134 11.69 -15.69 23.23
C ILE A 134 11.76 -17.01 24.02
N ASP A 135 11.14 -17.08 25.19
CA ASP A 135 11.12 -18.29 26.03
C ASP A 135 10.45 -19.48 25.31
N ARG A 136 9.29 -19.25 24.68
CA ARG A 136 8.60 -20.27 23.88
C ARG A 136 9.43 -20.73 22.69
N ILE A 137 10.04 -19.80 21.96
CA ILE A 137 10.86 -20.12 20.77
C ILE A 137 12.08 -20.95 21.18
N ALA A 138 12.75 -20.60 22.27
CA ALA A 138 13.88 -21.35 22.82
C ALA A 138 13.49 -22.75 23.28
N ALA A 139 12.24 -22.93 23.74
CA ALA A 139 11.66 -24.23 24.07
C ALA A 139 11.22 -25.05 22.85
N GLY A 140 11.39 -24.54 21.63
CA GLY A 140 11.05 -25.25 20.39
C GLY A 140 9.62 -25.07 19.89
N ALA A 141 8.86 -24.12 20.44
CA ALA A 141 7.46 -23.87 20.08
C ALA A 141 7.25 -23.56 18.59
N SER A 142 6.20 -24.10 17.99
CA SER A 142 5.72 -23.72 16.66
C SER A 142 5.28 -22.26 16.60
N TRP A 143 5.10 -21.70 15.40
CA TRP A 143 4.58 -20.34 15.23
C TRP A 143 3.25 -20.13 15.97
N ALA A 144 2.32 -21.08 15.89
CA ALA A 144 1.01 -20.99 16.54
C ALA A 144 1.15 -20.87 18.07
N GLU A 145 2.00 -21.68 18.69
CA GLU A 145 2.27 -21.63 20.14
C GLU A 145 2.98 -20.32 20.55
N VAL A 146 3.87 -19.82 19.71
CA VAL A 146 4.56 -18.53 19.93
C VAL A 146 3.55 -17.38 19.95
N VAL A 147 2.63 -17.34 18.98
CA VAL A 147 1.63 -16.28 18.91
C VAL A 147 0.43 -16.49 19.85
N GLY A 148 0.35 -17.65 20.50
CA GLY A 148 -0.71 -18.00 21.44
C GLY A 148 -2.01 -18.43 20.77
N LEU A 149 -1.93 -18.96 19.54
CA LEU A 149 -3.07 -19.52 18.82
C LEU A 149 -3.30 -20.98 19.27
N GLU A 150 -4.43 -21.21 19.92
CA GLU A 150 -4.86 -22.50 20.43
C GLU A 150 -6.27 -22.86 19.94
N THR A 151 -6.71 -24.10 20.16
CA THR A 151 -8.12 -24.43 19.96
C THR A 151 -8.93 -23.86 21.11
N SER A 152 -9.76 -22.86 20.83
CA SER A 152 -10.58 -22.18 21.84
C SER A 152 -12.02 -22.06 21.40
N ASN A 153 -12.97 -22.14 22.35
CA ASN A 153 -14.38 -21.81 22.12
C ASN A 153 -14.64 -20.29 22.15
N GLU A 154 -13.60 -19.50 22.41
CA GLU A 154 -13.62 -18.05 22.39
C GLU A 154 -12.80 -17.52 21.20
N LYS A 155 -13.02 -16.24 20.88
CA LYS A 155 -12.23 -15.56 19.85
C LYS A 155 -10.83 -15.28 20.38
N GLN A 156 -9.85 -15.34 19.51
CA GLN A 156 -8.46 -15.05 19.85
C GLN A 156 -7.98 -13.82 19.10
N LEU A 157 -7.16 -13.03 19.78
CA LEU A 157 -6.49 -11.88 19.19
C LEU A 157 -5.00 -12.16 19.12
N ILE A 158 -4.45 -12.00 17.93
CA ILE A 158 -3.02 -12.14 17.68
C ILE A 158 -2.50 -10.79 17.26
N ALA A 159 -1.45 -10.33 17.93
CA ALA A 159 -0.61 -9.25 17.45
C ALA A 159 0.77 -9.81 17.14
N GLY A 160 1.37 -9.37 16.06
CA GLY A 160 2.67 -9.87 15.65
C GLY A 160 3.33 -8.94 14.65
N GLY A 161 4.37 -9.44 14.01
CA GLY A 161 5.06 -8.73 12.95
C GLY A 161 5.55 -9.67 11.86
N TYR A 162 5.83 -9.09 10.71
CA TYR A 162 6.52 -9.75 9.59
C TYR A 162 7.63 -8.83 9.08
N ARG A 163 8.61 -9.39 8.39
CA ARG A 163 9.68 -8.61 7.77
C ARG A 163 9.24 -8.19 6.38
N SER A 164 9.19 -6.89 6.12
CA SER A 164 8.86 -6.38 4.79
C SER A 164 10.04 -6.46 3.85
N LYS A 165 9.78 -6.82 2.58
CA LYS A 165 10.78 -6.93 1.52
C LYS A 165 11.35 -5.59 1.06
N ILE A 166 10.60 -4.50 1.26
CA ILE A 166 10.97 -3.17 0.77
C ILE A 166 12.27 -2.70 1.41
N ASP A 167 12.33 -2.81 2.74
CA ASP A 167 13.31 -2.12 3.56
C ASP A 167 13.77 -2.93 4.79
N ASP A 168 13.47 -4.24 4.82
CA ASP A 168 13.82 -5.18 5.88
C ASP A 168 13.26 -4.82 7.28
N SER A 169 12.41 -3.81 7.38
CA SER A 169 11.79 -3.39 8.63
C SER A 169 10.71 -4.39 9.10
N PHE A 170 10.52 -4.49 10.42
CA PHE A 170 9.45 -5.29 11.00
C PHE A 170 8.16 -4.48 11.06
N GLN A 171 7.16 -4.90 10.29
CA GLN A 171 5.86 -4.26 10.22
C GLN A 171 4.83 -5.01 11.07
N PRO A 172 4.02 -4.29 11.88
CA PRO A 172 3.07 -4.91 12.78
C PRO A 172 1.81 -5.36 12.05
N TYR A 173 1.19 -6.42 12.56
CA TYR A 173 -0.11 -6.90 12.14
C TYR A 173 -1.00 -7.24 13.34
N GLY A 174 -2.31 -7.23 13.11
CA GLY A 174 -3.31 -7.78 14.02
C GLY A 174 -4.15 -8.84 13.31
N VAL A 175 -4.55 -9.89 14.03
CA VAL A 175 -5.48 -10.91 13.52
C VAL A 175 -6.54 -11.21 14.57
N VAL A 176 -7.80 -11.25 14.15
CA VAL A 176 -8.90 -11.81 14.94
C VAL A 176 -9.20 -13.20 14.39
N VAL A 177 -8.97 -14.22 15.21
CA VAL A 177 -9.31 -15.61 14.90
C VAL A 177 -10.67 -15.92 15.52
N PRO A 178 -11.65 -16.43 14.76
CA PRO A 178 -12.96 -16.78 15.30
C PRO A 178 -12.86 -17.98 16.26
N ALA A 179 -13.92 -18.22 17.03
CA ALA A 179 -13.99 -19.38 17.91
C ALA A 179 -13.91 -20.69 17.10
N ASN A 180 -13.31 -21.70 17.73
CA ASN A 180 -13.12 -23.06 17.23
C ASN A 180 -12.23 -23.16 15.98
N VAL A 181 -11.32 -22.20 15.78
CA VAL A 181 -10.30 -22.24 14.73
C VAL A 181 -8.91 -22.32 15.36
N ASN A 182 -8.07 -23.23 14.88
CA ASN A 182 -6.67 -23.34 15.24
C ASN A 182 -5.78 -23.47 13.98
N ALA A 183 -4.47 -23.22 14.10
CA ALA A 183 -3.53 -23.27 12.97
C ALA A 183 -3.39 -24.66 12.30
N LEU A 184 -3.81 -25.72 12.97
CA LEU A 184 -3.75 -27.11 12.48
C LEU A 184 -5.03 -27.56 11.78
N ASP A 185 -6.05 -26.69 11.70
CA ASP A 185 -7.27 -27.04 10.98
C ASP A 185 -6.97 -27.25 9.49
N ALA A 186 -7.31 -28.44 9.00
CA ALA A 186 -7.05 -28.84 7.61
C ALA A 186 -8.03 -28.20 6.61
N LEU A 187 -9.06 -27.50 7.07
CA LEU A 187 -10.08 -26.88 6.22
C LEU A 187 -9.71 -25.43 5.95
N PRO A 188 -9.49 -25.04 4.69
CA PRO A 188 -9.26 -23.65 4.32
C PRO A 188 -10.40 -22.74 4.80
N ILE A 189 -10.06 -21.66 5.49
CA ILE A 189 -11.00 -20.68 6.02
C ILE A 189 -10.95 -19.37 5.24
N ARG A 190 -12.10 -18.71 5.15
CA ARG A 190 -12.22 -17.34 4.64
C ARG A 190 -11.44 -16.35 5.49
N MET A 191 -10.85 -15.35 4.83
CA MET A 191 -10.20 -14.20 5.44
C MET A 191 -10.82 -12.88 4.98
N ASP A 192 -11.16 -12.02 5.93
CA ASP A 192 -11.56 -10.63 5.69
C ASP A 192 -10.38 -9.71 6.03
N VAL A 193 -9.81 -9.05 5.03
CA VAL A 193 -8.82 -7.98 5.25
C VAL A 193 -9.57 -6.70 5.61
N TRP A 194 -9.31 -6.16 6.79
CA TRP A 194 -9.94 -4.92 7.28
C TRP A 194 -8.94 -3.77 7.38
N LEU A 195 -9.09 -2.81 6.47
CA LEU A 195 -8.32 -1.57 6.42
C LEU A 195 -8.90 -0.55 7.41
N HIS A 196 -8.06 -0.04 8.32
CA HIS A 196 -8.48 0.91 9.36
C HIS A 196 -8.64 2.34 8.85
N GLY A 197 -9.38 3.16 9.60
CA GLY A 197 -9.55 4.60 9.34
C GLY A 197 -8.29 5.42 9.65
N ARG A 198 -8.30 6.70 9.27
CA ARG A 198 -7.18 7.62 9.52
C ARG A 198 -6.99 7.78 11.03
N GLY A 199 -5.74 7.76 11.46
CA GLY A 199 -5.41 7.94 12.86
C GLY A 199 -3.97 8.41 13.04
N GLU A 200 -3.77 9.72 13.08
CA GLU A 200 -2.42 10.32 13.23
C GLU A 200 -1.75 9.97 14.57
N LYS A 201 -2.49 9.40 15.53
CA LYS A 201 -1.96 8.93 16.81
C LYS A 201 -1.84 7.41 16.90
N VAL A 202 -2.13 6.69 15.82
CA VAL A 202 -2.04 5.24 15.77
C VAL A 202 -0.59 4.85 15.44
N SER A 203 0.28 4.94 16.44
CA SER A 203 1.64 4.36 16.36
C SER A 203 1.58 2.83 16.35
N GLU A 204 2.68 2.18 15.99
CA GLU A 204 2.85 0.72 16.10
C GLU A 204 2.57 0.26 17.54
N LEU A 205 3.00 1.05 18.53
CA LEU A 205 2.74 0.77 19.93
C LEU A 205 1.23 0.71 20.22
N ALA A 206 0.48 1.73 19.78
CA ALA A 206 -0.97 1.79 19.98
C ALA A 206 -1.69 0.67 19.20
N PHE A 207 -1.24 0.40 17.97
CA PHE A 207 -1.78 -0.62 17.10
C PHE A 207 -1.59 -2.04 17.65
N LEU A 208 -0.36 -2.41 18.04
CA LEU A 208 -0.06 -3.70 18.65
C LEU A 208 -0.80 -3.84 19.98
N ASN A 209 -0.82 -2.80 20.81
CA ASN A 209 -1.52 -2.87 22.08
C ASN A 209 -3.01 -3.14 21.93
N LYS A 210 -3.67 -2.54 20.93
CA LYS A 210 -5.07 -2.81 20.61
C LYS A 210 -5.31 -4.31 20.36
N HIS A 211 -4.43 -4.96 19.60
CA HIS A 211 -4.55 -6.35 19.17
C HIS A 211 -3.93 -7.36 20.15
N SER A 212 -3.12 -6.94 21.11
CA SER A 212 -2.61 -7.79 22.19
C SER A 212 -3.53 -7.79 23.43
N ASN A 213 -4.69 -7.13 23.39
CA ASN A 213 -5.62 -7.11 24.53
C ASN A 213 -6.31 -8.46 24.72
N LEU A 214 -6.89 -8.67 25.92
CA LEU A 214 -7.88 -9.74 26.11
C LEU A 214 -9.07 -9.51 25.15
N PRO A 215 -9.69 -10.57 24.58
CA PRO A 215 -10.81 -10.46 23.64
C PRO A 215 -11.94 -9.53 24.13
N ASP A 216 -12.30 -9.60 25.42
CA ASP A 216 -13.35 -8.75 26.02
C ASP A 216 -13.02 -7.25 26.06
N ARG A 217 -11.74 -6.89 25.93
CA ARG A 217 -11.28 -5.50 25.89
C ARG A 217 -11.12 -4.97 24.47
N TYR A 218 -11.33 -5.82 23.46
CA TYR A 218 -11.24 -5.42 22.07
C TYR A 218 -12.40 -4.52 21.67
N ARG A 219 -12.06 -3.27 21.33
CA ARG A 219 -13.04 -2.31 20.85
C ARG A 219 -13.11 -2.40 19.33
N THR A 220 -14.16 -3.06 18.84
CA THR A 220 -14.36 -3.30 17.40
C THR A 220 -14.61 -2.00 16.63
N GLY A 221 -15.25 -0.99 17.23
CA GLY A 221 -15.70 0.19 16.48
C GLY A 221 -16.52 -0.24 15.25
N ASN A 222 -16.08 0.18 14.05
CA ASN A 222 -16.69 -0.19 12.77
C ASN A 222 -16.25 -1.58 12.25
N GLU A 223 -15.27 -2.23 12.87
CA GLU A 223 -14.69 -3.49 12.39
C GLU A 223 -15.71 -4.64 12.35
N PRO A 224 -15.66 -5.48 11.30
CA PRO A 224 -16.47 -6.68 11.20
C PRO A 224 -15.94 -7.71 12.19
N MET A 225 -16.85 -8.49 12.77
CA MET A 225 -16.50 -9.60 13.66
C MET A 225 -17.27 -10.84 13.24
N PRO A 226 -16.98 -11.41 12.04
CA PRO A 226 -17.64 -12.61 11.56
C PRO A 226 -17.45 -13.77 12.54
N GLN A 227 -18.40 -14.71 12.53
CA GLN A 227 -18.34 -15.89 13.39
C GLN A 227 -17.49 -17.02 12.80
N SER A 228 -17.20 -16.98 11.49
CA SER A 228 -16.61 -18.09 10.74
C SER A 228 -15.52 -17.63 9.75
N ALA A 229 -14.94 -16.45 9.96
CA ALA A 229 -13.85 -15.94 9.13
C ALA A 229 -12.80 -15.27 9.99
N ILE A 230 -11.55 -15.35 9.54
CA ILE A 230 -10.42 -14.64 10.13
C ILE A 230 -10.50 -13.18 9.69
N VAL A 231 -10.19 -12.24 10.59
CA VAL A 231 -10.05 -10.82 10.22
C VAL A 231 -8.59 -10.41 10.32
N ALA A 232 -7.99 -10.05 9.19
CA ALA A 232 -6.62 -9.56 9.12
C ALA A 232 -6.61 -8.04 9.17
N HIS A 233 -5.81 -7.47 10.06
CA HIS A 233 -5.61 -6.04 10.24
C HIS A 233 -4.17 -5.68 9.84
N PRO A 234 -3.96 -5.16 8.63
CA PRO A 234 -2.69 -4.52 8.29
C PRO A 234 -2.54 -3.21 9.06
N TYR A 235 -1.29 -2.87 9.41
CA TYR A 235 -0.97 -1.54 9.91
C TYR A 235 -0.91 -0.52 8.77
N GLY A 236 -0.68 -0.97 7.54
CA GLY A 236 -0.73 -0.12 6.35
C GLY A 236 0.39 0.92 6.31
N ARG A 237 1.49 0.71 7.06
CA ARG A 237 2.60 1.66 7.17
C ARG A 237 2.10 3.06 7.58
N TYR A 238 1.32 3.11 8.67
CA TYR A 238 0.75 4.33 9.29
C TYR A 238 -0.44 4.95 8.54
N SER A 239 -0.45 6.25 8.27
CA SER A 239 -1.61 7.00 7.76
C SER A 239 -1.36 7.45 6.33
N ASN A 240 -1.34 6.48 5.40
CA ASN A 240 -1.10 6.71 3.96
C ASN A 240 -2.24 6.23 3.03
N ALA A 241 -3.43 5.96 3.58
CA ALA A 241 -4.55 5.32 2.88
C ALA A 241 -4.21 4.02 2.13
N PHE A 242 -3.24 3.26 2.62
CA PHE A 242 -2.82 1.98 2.03
C PHE A 242 -2.31 2.15 0.58
N LYS A 243 -1.69 3.30 0.30
CA LYS A 243 -0.96 3.60 -0.94
C LYS A 243 0.53 3.32 -0.76
N PHE A 244 1.26 3.16 -1.86
CA PHE A 244 2.71 3.00 -1.88
C PHE A 244 3.17 1.83 -0.99
N ALA A 245 4.10 2.06 -0.05
CA ALA A 245 4.53 1.01 0.87
C ALA A 245 3.37 0.48 1.74
N GLY A 246 2.35 1.29 2.02
CA GLY A 246 1.14 0.83 2.73
C GLY A 246 0.29 -0.13 1.93
N GLU A 247 0.36 -0.07 0.59
CA GLU A 247 -0.29 -1.06 -0.28
C GLU A 247 0.45 -2.40 -0.22
N VAL A 248 1.78 -2.34 -0.32
CA VAL A 248 2.65 -3.51 -0.24
C VAL A 248 2.51 -4.19 1.13
N ASP A 249 2.38 -3.42 2.22
CA ASP A 249 2.13 -3.94 3.58
C ASP A 249 0.87 -4.82 3.65
N VAL A 250 -0.21 -4.43 2.98
CA VAL A 250 -1.44 -5.23 2.91
C VAL A 250 -1.21 -6.54 2.17
N LEU A 251 -0.54 -6.48 1.01
CA LEU A 251 -0.24 -7.66 0.19
C LEU A 251 0.71 -8.62 0.91
N GLU A 252 1.76 -8.10 1.54
CA GLU A 252 2.73 -8.90 2.30
C GLU A 252 2.08 -9.56 3.52
N LEU A 253 1.13 -8.88 4.19
CA LEU A 253 0.37 -9.49 5.28
C LEU A 253 -0.50 -10.64 4.78
N ILE A 254 -1.20 -10.48 3.65
CA ILE A 254 -1.99 -11.57 3.05
C ILE A 254 -1.08 -12.78 2.78
N ASP A 255 0.03 -12.57 2.08
CA ASP A 255 1.01 -13.62 1.76
C ASP A 255 1.59 -14.25 3.05
N TYR A 256 1.88 -13.44 4.07
CA TYR A 256 2.37 -13.91 5.36
C TYR A 256 1.36 -14.83 6.04
N LEU A 257 0.09 -14.43 6.12
CA LEU A 257 -0.95 -15.22 6.77
C LEU A 257 -1.30 -16.49 6.00
N GLN A 258 -1.32 -16.45 4.67
CA GLN A 258 -1.53 -17.65 3.83
C GLN A 258 -0.44 -18.72 4.04
N ARG A 259 0.79 -18.31 4.42
CA ARG A 259 1.86 -19.27 4.77
C ARG A 259 1.75 -19.84 6.19
N ARG A 260 0.99 -19.19 7.08
CA ARG A 260 0.88 -19.55 8.51
C ARG A 260 -0.43 -20.25 8.86
N LEU A 261 -1.49 -19.94 8.13
CA LEU A 261 -2.85 -20.37 8.38
C LEU A 261 -3.41 -21.01 7.10
N ALA A 262 -4.29 -21.99 7.25
CA ALA A 262 -5.02 -22.58 6.14
C ALA A 262 -6.08 -21.57 5.62
N ILE A 263 -5.65 -20.55 4.90
CA ILE A 263 -6.54 -19.57 4.27
C ILE A 263 -6.93 -20.08 2.88
N ASP A 264 -8.20 -19.95 2.54
CA ASP A 264 -8.69 -20.19 1.19
C ASP A 264 -8.42 -18.97 0.29
N ASP A 265 -7.59 -19.14 -0.74
CA ASP A 265 -7.18 -18.08 -1.66
C ASP A 265 -8.33 -17.54 -2.51
N GLN A 266 -9.39 -18.32 -2.73
CA GLN A 266 -10.61 -17.90 -3.41
C GLN A 266 -11.59 -17.22 -2.45
N ARG A 267 -11.34 -17.24 -1.13
CA ARG A 267 -12.22 -16.65 -0.10
C ARG A 267 -11.52 -15.57 0.71
N ILE A 268 -10.86 -14.64 0.02
CA ILE A 268 -10.34 -13.40 0.62
C ILE A 268 -11.26 -12.23 0.27
N ALA A 269 -11.77 -11.50 1.26
CA ALA A 269 -12.52 -10.25 1.07
C ALA A 269 -11.67 -9.04 1.47
N ILE A 270 -11.82 -7.93 0.74
CA ILE A 270 -11.21 -6.64 1.10
C ILE A 270 -12.27 -5.66 1.61
N ARG A 271 -12.00 -5.04 2.76
CA ARG A 271 -13.00 -4.27 3.51
C ARG A 271 -12.34 -3.08 4.19
N GLY A 272 -13.07 -2.00 4.39
CA GLY A 272 -12.58 -0.90 5.21
C GLY A 272 -13.56 0.25 5.38
N PHE A 273 -13.22 1.19 6.25
CA PHE A 273 -14.05 2.37 6.53
C PHE A 273 -13.21 3.65 6.61
N SER A 274 -13.72 4.80 6.14
CA SER A 274 -12.99 6.08 6.12
C SER A 274 -11.74 6.01 5.23
N MET A 275 -10.54 6.32 5.75
CA MET A 275 -9.26 6.05 5.09
C MET A 275 -9.16 4.59 4.58
N GLY A 276 -9.60 3.62 5.36
CA GLY A 276 -9.64 2.23 4.93
C GLY A 276 -10.72 1.93 3.90
N GLY A 277 -11.78 2.74 3.84
CA GLY A 277 -12.76 2.71 2.76
C GLY A 277 -12.15 3.18 1.44
N ALA A 278 -11.30 4.20 1.48
CA ALA A 278 -10.53 4.65 0.32
C ALA A 278 -9.53 3.60 -0.15
N GLY A 279 -8.77 3.00 0.77
CA GLY A 279 -7.93 1.84 0.45
C GLY A 279 -8.75 0.68 -0.12
N CYS A 280 -9.95 0.41 0.40
CA CYS A 280 -10.81 -0.65 -0.12
C CYS A 280 -11.27 -0.38 -1.56
N TRP A 281 -11.56 0.87 -1.92
CA TRP A 281 -11.84 1.24 -3.32
C TRP A 281 -10.63 0.96 -4.22
N GLN A 282 -9.44 1.43 -3.82
CA GLN A 282 -8.19 1.21 -4.56
C GLN A 282 -7.92 -0.28 -4.79
N PHE A 283 -7.98 -1.10 -3.74
CA PHE A 283 -7.73 -2.54 -3.86
C PHE A 283 -8.80 -3.23 -4.71
N ALA A 284 -10.07 -2.81 -4.60
CA ALA A 284 -11.14 -3.38 -5.41
C ALA A 284 -10.94 -3.08 -6.90
N THR A 285 -10.47 -1.89 -7.27
CA THR A 285 -10.26 -1.53 -8.69
C THR A 285 -8.94 -2.02 -9.26
N HIS A 286 -7.88 -2.14 -8.45
CA HIS A 286 -6.54 -2.55 -8.92
C HIS A 286 -6.26 -4.05 -8.82
N TYR A 287 -6.90 -4.74 -7.87
CA TYR A 287 -6.67 -6.15 -7.54
C TYR A 287 -7.99 -6.93 -7.54
N ALA A 288 -8.89 -6.61 -8.46
CA ALA A 288 -10.23 -7.19 -8.50
C ALA A 288 -10.22 -8.73 -8.63
N ASP A 289 -9.13 -9.30 -9.14
CA ASP A 289 -8.91 -10.73 -9.30
C ASP A 289 -8.45 -11.46 -8.03
N ARG A 290 -8.04 -10.72 -6.98
CA ARG A 290 -7.53 -11.28 -5.72
C ARG A 290 -8.58 -11.45 -4.63
N PHE A 291 -9.78 -10.91 -4.84
CA PHE A 291 -10.83 -10.90 -3.83
C PHE A 291 -12.11 -11.51 -4.37
N PHE A 292 -12.91 -12.15 -3.52
CA PHE A 292 -14.25 -12.60 -3.91
C PHE A 292 -15.31 -11.51 -3.71
N ALA A 293 -15.03 -10.52 -2.86
CA ALA A 293 -15.88 -9.37 -2.64
C ALA A 293 -15.12 -8.18 -2.01
N ALA A 294 -15.61 -6.97 -2.29
CA ALA A 294 -15.17 -5.73 -1.66
C ALA A 294 -16.29 -5.04 -0.87
N THR A 295 -15.95 -4.45 0.28
CA THR A 295 -16.89 -3.61 1.06
C THR A 295 -16.29 -2.25 1.45
N PRO A 296 -16.21 -1.29 0.50
CA PRO A 296 -15.73 0.05 0.79
C PRO A 296 -16.79 0.86 1.55
N GLY A 297 -16.42 1.40 2.72
CA GLY A 297 -17.31 2.19 3.56
C GLY A 297 -16.86 3.63 3.70
N ALA A 298 -17.67 4.59 3.22
CA ALA A 298 -17.51 6.03 3.41
C ALA A 298 -16.03 6.48 3.39
N GLY A 299 -15.35 6.28 2.27
CA GLY A 299 -13.96 6.68 2.03
C GLY A 299 -13.81 7.24 0.63
N PHE A 300 -12.87 8.15 0.41
CA PHE A 300 -12.68 8.83 -0.87
C PHE A 300 -12.31 7.85 -2.00
N SER A 301 -12.73 8.14 -3.23
CA SER A 301 -12.39 7.36 -4.44
C SER A 301 -11.50 8.14 -5.41
N GLU A 302 -11.42 9.46 -5.28
CA GLU A 302 -10.73 10.34 -6.20
C GLU A 302 -10.25 11.61 -5.51
N THR A 303 -9.11 12.13 -5.95
CA THR A 303 -8.41 13.24 -5.31
C THR A 303 -9.13 14.58 -5.48
N PRO A 304 -9.51 15.02 -6.70
CA PRO A 304 -9.84 16.44 -6.92
C PRO A 304 -11.19 16.83 -6.35
N LEU A 305 -12.21 16.00 -6.54
CA LEU A 305 -13.55 16.30 -6.06
C LEU A 305 -13.65 16.12 -4.54
N PHE A 306 -12.97 15.12 -3.97
CA PHE A 306 -12.83 15.00 -2.53
C PHE A 306 -12.19 16.25 -1.92
N LEU A 307 -11.04 16.71 -2.41
CA LEU A 307 -10.41 17.93 -1.88
C LEU A 307 -11.30 19.17 -2.04
N LYS A 308 -12.04 19.29 -3.14
CA LYS A 308 -13.01 20.37 -3.31
C LYS A 308 -14.16 20.29 -2.29
N VAL A 309 -14.74 19.12 -2.11
CA VAL A 309 -15.90 18.92 -1.22
C VAL A 309 -15.50 19.06 0.25
N PHE A 310 -14.33 18.56 0.65
CA PHE A 310 -13.91 18.48 2.05
C PHE A 310 -13.01 19.62 2.50
N GLN A 311 -12.09 20.04 1.63
CA GLN A 311 -11.12 21.10 1.93
C GLN A 311 -11.51 22.45 1.33
N GLY A 312 -12.47 22.50 0.41
CA GLY A 312 -12.71 23.70 -0.40
C GLY A 312 -11.54 24.04 -1.33
N GLU A 313 -10.66 23.06 -1.59
CA GLU A 313 -9.47 23.23 -2.40
C GLU A 313 -9.77 22.93 -3.87
N ASP A 314 -9.45 23.87 -4.76
CA ASP A 314 -9.53 23.65 -6.21
C ASP A 314 -8.25 22.99 -6.74
N ALA A 315 -7.99 21.75 -6.31
CA ALA A 315 -6.84 20.99 -6.76
C ALA A 315 -6.89 20.77 -8.29
N ALA A 316 -8.09 20.51 -8.83
CA ALA A 316 -8.31 20.33 -10.27
C ALA A 316 -7.88 21.56 -11.09
N GLY A 317 -8.12 22.77 -10.60
CA GLY A 317 -7.71 24.01 -11.26
C GLY A 317 -6.25 24.37 -11.06
N THR A 318 -5.67 24.04 -9.90
CA THR A 318 -4.37 24.60 -9.45
C THR A 318 -3.18 23.65 -9.59
N ALA A 319 -3.38 22.33 -9.60
CA ALA A 319 -2.28 21.37 -9.69
C ALA A 319 -1.57 21.44 -11.07
N PRO A 320 -0.26 21.19 -11.15
CA PRO A 320 0.45 21.02 -12.42
C PRO A 320 -0.12 19.87 -13.26
N ALA A 321 -0.04 19.98 -14.59
CA ALA A 321 -0.59 18.97 -15.50
C ALA A 321 -0.07 17.55 -15.23
N HIS A 322 1.23 17.39 -14.93
CA HIS A 322 1.80 16.08 -14.63
C HIS A 322 1.22 15.47 -13.34
N GLN A 323 0.93 16.26 -12.31
CA GLN A 323 0.29 15.74 -11.09
C GLN A 323 -1.15 15.29 -11.35
N LYS A 324 -1.90 16.01 -12.20
CA LYS A 324 -3.25 15.57 -12.60
C LYS A 324 -3.24 14.22 -13.31
N THR A 325 -2.22 14.00 -14.14
CA THR A 325 -1.98 12.70 -14.79
C THR A 325 -1.66 11.63 -13.75
N LEU A 326 -0.79 11.93 -12.78
CA LEU A 326 -0.34 10.99 -11.75
C LEU A 326 -1.42 10.58 -10.74
N TRP A 327 -2.46 11.40 -10.53
CA TRP A 327 -3.61 11.00 -9.70
C TRP A 327 -4.25 9.71 -10.17
N GLN A 328 -4.23 9.42 -11.47
CA GLN A 328 -4.75 8.18 -12.05
C GLN A 328 -4.07 6.92 -11.52
N LEU A 329 -2.93 7.02 -10.82
CA LEU A 329 -2.33 5.87 -10.15
C LEU A 329 -3.21 5.34 -9.00
N TYR A 330 -4.01 6.19 -8.35
CA TYR A 330 -4.83 5.81 -7.18
C TYR A 330 -6.28 6.30 -7.23
N ASP A 331 -6.61 7.29 -8.07
CA ASP A 331 -7.99 7.67 -8.32
C ASP A 331 -8.71 6.48 -8.98
N CYS A 332 -9.77 6.00 -8.34
CA CYS A 332 -10.50 4.78 -8.68
C CYS A 332 -11.44 4.89 -9.90
N PRO A 333 -12.08 6.05 -10.22
CA PRO A 333 -13.03 6.13 -11.33
C PRO A 333 -12.47 5.67 -12.69
N PRO A 334 -11.24 6.06 -13.11
CA PRO A 334 -10.65 5.54 -14.35
C PRO A 334 -10.57 4.00 -14.42
N TRP A 335 -10.60 3.31 -13.30
CA TRP A 335 -10.45 1.86 -13.17
C TRP A 335 -11.78 1.15 -12.86
N ALA A 336 -12.89 1.87 -12.74
CA ALA A 336 -14.15 1.35 -12.21
C ALA A 336 -14.68 0.13 -12.98
N ALA A 337 -14.42 0.04 -14.28
CA ALA A 337 -14.82 -1.09 -15.12
C ALA A 337 -14.26 -2.44 -14.64
N ASN A 338 -13.15 -2.45 -13.89
CA ASN A 338 -12.59 -3.68 -13.29
C ASN A 338 -13.54 -4.34 -12.28
N LEU A 339 -14.46 -3.57 -11.68
CA LEU A 339 -15.46 -4.11 -10.75
C LEU A 339 -16.53 -4.98 -11.42
N ARG A 340 -16.53 -5.10 -12.76
CA ARG A 340 -17.27 -6.16 -13.48
C ARG A 340 -16.84 -7.56 -13.03
N ASN A 341 -15.61 -7.71 -12.56
CA ASN A 341 -15.06 -8.99 -12.10
C ASN A 341 -15.23 -9.21 -10.59
N LEU A 342 -15.61 -8.18 -9.81
CA LEU A 342 -15.60 -8.23 -8.35
C LEU A 342 -16.91 -7.72 -7.74
N PRO A 343 -17.70 -8.60 -7.10
CA PRO A 343 -18.85 -8.19 -6.30
C PRO A 343 -18.48 -7.11 -5.27
N THR A 344 -19.15 -5.96 -5.34
CA THR A 344 -18.84 -4.79 -4.50
C THR A 344 -20.09 -4.32 -3.76
N ILE A 345 -19.96 -4.17 -2.43
CA ILE A 345 -21.03 -3.67 -1.55
C ILE A 345 -20.54 -2.38 -0.87
N ALA A 346 -20.89 -1.24 -1.44
CA ALA A 346 -20.53 0.06 -0.87
C ALA A 346 -21.43 0.40 0.32
N TYR A 347 -20.92 1.17 1.27
CA TYR A 347 -21.70 1.69 2.38
C TYR A 347 -21.43 3.17 2.62
N SER A 348 -22.49 3.91 2.96
CA SER A 348 -22.36 5.28 3.49
C SER A 348 -23.44 5.58 4.53
N GLY A 349 -23.11 6.47 5.47
CA GLY A 349 -24.14 7.11 6.27
C GLY A 349 -24.89 8.15 5.42
N GLU A 350 -26.21 8.26 5.59
CA GLU A 350 -27.06 9.19 4.82
C GLU A 350 -26.59 10.65 4.93
N ILE A 351 -26.12 11.06 6.10
CA ILE A 351 -25.68 12.43 6.37
C ILE A 351 -24.15 12.54 6.46
N ASP A 352 -23.44 11.48 6.05
CA ASP A 352 -21.99 11.51 5.92
C ASP A 352 -21.61 12.21 4.61
N ARG A 353 -20.79 13.25 4.68
CA ARG A 353 -20.28 13.95 3.50
C ARG A 353 -19.46 13.00 2.61
N GLN A 354 -18.85 11.94 3.17
CA GLN A 354 -18.03 10.99 2.40
C GLN A 354 -18.87 10.02 1.56
N LYS A 355 -20.20 10.09 1.65
CA LYS A 355 -21.11 9.47 0.67
C LYS A 355 -20.77 9.88 -0.77
N GLN A 356 -20.28 11.11 -0.97
CA GLN A 356 -19.91 11.65 -2.27
C GLN A 356 -18.98 10.73 -3.08
N ALA A 357 -18.06 10.01 -2.45
CA ALA A 357 -17.16 9.11 -3.14
C ALA A 357 -17.89 7.90 -3.74
N ALA A 358 -18.79 7.29 -2.98
CA ALA A 358 -19.63 6.22 -3.50
C ALA A 358 -20.58 6.71 -4.61
N ASP A 359 -21.05 7.96 -4.53
CA ASP A 359 -21.88 8.57 -5.60
C ASP A 359 -21.09 8.76 -6.91
N VAL A 360 -19.80 9.09 -6.82
CA VAL A 360 -18.91 9.15 -7.99
C VAL A 360 -18.71 7.76 -8.59
N MET A 361 -18.41 6.77 -7.75
CA MET A 361 -18.23 5.39 -8.21
C MET A 361 -19.51 4.80 -8.80
N GLU A 362 -20.67 5.08 -8.21
CA GLU A 362 -21.99 4.69 -8.75
C GLU A 362 -22.18 5.27 -10.16
N SER A 363 -21.99 6.58 -10.33
CA SER A 363 -22.12 7.25 -11.63
C SER A 363 -21.11 6.73 -12.68
N GLU A 364 -19.90 6.35 -12.25
CA GLU A 364 -18.91 5.77 -13.15
C GLU A 364 -19.27 4.34 -13.55
N LEU A 365 -19.69 3.51 -12.59
CA LEU A 365 -20.08 2.11 -12.82
C LEU A 365 -21.31 1.97 -13.71
N GLU A 366 -22.26 2.90 -13.63
CA GLU A 366 -23.41 2.95 -14.55
C GLU A 366 -22.99 3.01 -16.02
N LYS A 367 -21.92 3.75 -16.36
CA LYS A 367 -21.38 3.84 -17.73
C LYS A 367 -20.88 2.49 -18.24
N HIS A 368 -20.54 1.59 -17.33
CA HIS A 368 -20.05 0.25 -17.60
C HIS A 368 -21.11 -0.84 -17.42
N GLY A 369 -22.37 -0.46 -17.16
CA GLY A 369 -23.49 -1.38 -16.98
C GLY A 369 -23.49 -2.11 -15.64
N VAL A 370 -22.83 -1.55 -14.62
CA VAL A 370 -22.78 -2.10 -13.26
C VAL A 370 -23.62 -1.23 -12.34
N ASP A 371 -24.69 -1.81 -11.79
CA ASP A 371 -25.49 -1.20 -10.72
C ASP A 371 -24.80 -1.41 -9.37
N LEU A 372 -24.32 -0.33 -8.75
CA LEU A 372 -23.59 -0.43 -7.49
C LEU A 372 -24.56 -0.71 -6.34
N VAL A 373 -24.31 -1.79 -5.58
CA VAL A 373 -25.03 -2.00 -4.32
C VAL A 373 -24.51 -1.02 -3.27
N HIS A 374 -25.10 0.17 -3.22
CA HIS A 374 -24.79 1.22 -2.25
C HIS A 374 -25.78 1.23 -1.08
N LEU A 375 -25.35 0.67 0.05
CA LEU A 375 -26.17 0.63 1.26
C LEU A 375 -26.09 1.96 2.02
N ILE A 376 -27.24 2.60 2.23
CA ILE A 376 -27.36 3.87 2.96
C ILE A 376 -27.88 3.63 4.38
N GLY A 377 -27.10 4.04 5.37
CA GLY A 377 -27.51 4.06 6.78
C GLY A 377 -28.34 5.30 7.09
N PRO A 378 -29.65 5.20 7.41
CA PRO A 378 -30.49 6.36 7.66
C PRO A 378 -30.01 7.17 8.86
N GLN A 379 -30.08 8.50 8.77
CA GLN A 379 -29.67 9.48 9.78
C GLN A 379 -28.28 9.21 10.39
N THR A 380 -27.40 8.57 9.62
CA THR A 380 -26.10 8.14 10.10
C THR A 380 -25.01 9.03 9.51
N ALA A 381 -24.17 9.59 10.38
CA ALA A 381 -22.96 10.34 10.02
C ALA A 381 -21.79 9.36 9.77
N HIS A 382 -20.55 9.74 10.10
CA HIS A 382 -19.33 8.98 9.81
C HIS A 382 -19.13 7.74 10.71
N LYS A 383 -20.05 6.77 10.61
CA LYS A 383 -20.03 5.46 11.27
C LYS A 383 -20.86 4.44 10.50
N ILE A 384 -20.69 3.15 10.80
CA ILE A 384 -21.51 2.10 10.19
C ILE A 384 -22.82 1.92 10.96
N HIS A 385 -23.95 2.05 10.28
CA HIS A 385 -25.28 1.81 10.83
C HIS A 385 -25.45 0.32 11.17
N PRO A 386 -26.00 -0.05 12.35
CA PRO A 386 -26.10 -1.45 12.76
C PRO A 386 -26.84 -2.36 11.77
N ASP A 387 -27.88 -1.85 11.11
CA ASP A 387 -28.66 -2.63 10.15
C ASP A 387 -27.90 -2.83 8.85
N ALA A 388 -27.18 -1.81 8.38
CA ALA A 388 -26.31 -1.92 7.23
C ALA A 388 -25.16 -2.90 7.52
N LYS A 389 -24.58 -2.90 8.74
CA LYS A 389 -23.58 -3.89 9.15
C LYS A 389 -24.10 -5.33 9.02
N ARG A 390 -25.35 -5.59 9.41
CA ARG A 390 -25.98 -6.91 9.26
C ARG A 390 -26.24 -7.25 7.80
N GLU A 391 -26.70 -6.29 7.00
CA GLU A 391 -26.99 -6.51 5.58
C GLU A 391 -25.72 -6.76 4.75
N ILE A 392 -24.64 -6.02 5.02
CA ILE A 392 -23.31 -6.27 4.41
C ILE A 392 -22.89 -7.70 4.72
N ALA A 393 -22.94 -8.12 5.99
CA ALA A 393 -22.56 -9.47 6.39
C ALA A 393 -23.42 -10.54 5.70
N ARG A 394 -24.74 -10.33 5.62
CA ARG A 394 -25.67 -11.25 4.94
C ARG A 394 -25.31 -11.41 3.46
N ARG A 395 -25.12 -10.31 2.73
CA ARG A 395 -24.78 -10.33 1.30
C ARG A 395 -23.42 -10.96 1.06
N LEU A 396 -22.43 -10.62 1.87
CA LEU A 396 -21.08 -11.17 1.77
C LEU A 396 -21.08 -12.70 1.93
N ASN A 397 -21.83 -13.22 2.90
CA ASN A 397 -22.00 -14.67 3.08
C ASN A 397 -22.72 -15.35 1.91
N LEU A 398 -23.67 -14.66 1.26
CA LEU A 398 -24.34 -15.19 0.06
C LEU A 398 -23.39 -15.22 -1.14
N ILE A 399 -22.56 -14.19 -1.32
CA ILE A 399 -21.55 -14.16 -2.40
C ILE A 399 -20.53 -15.29 -2.19
N GLU A 400 -20.04 -15.47 -0.96
CA GLU A 400 -19.11 -16.54 -0.60
C GLU A 400 -19.64 -17.94 -0.99
N GLN A 401 -20.95 -18.19 -0.82
CA GLN A 401 -21.59 -19.45 -1.18
C GLN A 401 -21.68 -19.69 -2.70
N GLN A 402 -21.54 -18.65 -3.52
CA GLN A 402 -21.62 -18.76 -4.99
C GLN A 402 -20.25 -18.96 -5.65
N ILE A 403 -19.15 -18.83 -4.91
CA ILE A 403 -17.79 -19.00 -5.43
C ILE A 403 -17.66 -20.39 -6.07
N GLN A 404 -17.32 -20.41 -7.36
CA GLN A 404 -17.08 -21.63 -8.13
C GLN A 404 -15.58 -21.90 -8.19
N PRO A 405 -15.14 -23.17 -8.07
CA PRO A 405 -13.75 -23.51 -8.31
C PRO A 405 -13.31 -23.17 -9.74
N GLY A 406 -12.17 -22.51 -9.87
CA GLY A 406 -11.52 -22.20 -11.16
C GLY A 406 -11.46 -20.71 -11.46
N VAL A 407 -11.25 -20.37 -12.73
CA VAL A 407 -11.13 -18.98 -13.20
C VAL A 407 -12.36 -18.58 -14.02
N PRO A 408 -12.75 -17.29 -14.03
CA PRO A 408 -13.89 -16.84 -14.82
C PRO A 408 -13.62 -17.01 -16.32
N ARG A 409 -14.67 -17.30 -17.10
CA ARG A 409 -14.57 -17.43 -18.57
C ARG A 409 -14.50 -16.09 -19.29
N HIS A 410 -14.96 -15.02 -18.66
CA HIS A 410 -14.96 -13.66 -19.19
C HIS A 410 -14.24 -12.77 -18.19
N VAL A 411 -13.34 -11.93 -18.70
CA VAL A 411 -12.59 -10.98 -17.88
C VAL A 411 -12.55 -9.63 -18.59
N HIS A 412 -12.65 -8.57 -17.79
CA HIS A 412 -12.43 -7.21 -18.23
C HIS A 412 -11.26 -6.61 -17.46
N LEU A 413 -10.31 -5.97 -18.14
CA LEU A 413 -9.24 -5.21 -17.52
C LEU A 413 -9.19 -3.82 -18.14
N THR A 414 -9.23 -2.81 -17.30
CA THR A 414 -8.83 -1.43 -17.59
C THR A 414 -7.59 -1.11 -16.77
N THR A 415 -6.57 -0.53 -17.40
CA THR A 415 -5.36 -0.07 -16.72
C THR A 415 -4.83 1.24 -17.26
N MET A 416 -4.34 2.11 -16.37
CA MET A 416 -3.69 3.38 -16.73
C MET A 416 -2.17 3.25 -16.77
N THR A 417 -1.61 2.21 -16.15
CA THR A 417 -0.17 1.97 -16.08
C THR A 417 0.10 0.50 -15.76
N LEU A 418 1.22 -0.03 -16.22
CA LEU A 418 1.56 -1.45 -16.09
C LEU A 418 1.78 -1.95 -14.65
N ARG A 419 1.70 -1.08 -13.64
CA ARG A 419 1.73 -1.46 -12.21
C ARG A 419 0.58 -2.40 -11.85
N TYR A 420 -0.63 -2.10 -12.34
CA TYR A 420 -1.83 -2.91 -12.13
C TYR A 420 -2.32 -3.42 -13.48
N SER A 421 -1.65 -4.46 -13.97
CA SER A 421 -1.76 -4.93 -15.35
C SER A 421 -2.45 -6.29 -15.48
N LYS A 422 -2.88 -6.90 -14.39
CA LYS A 422 -3.41 -8.28 -14.38
C LYS A 422 -4.88 -8.30 -13.98
N MET A 423 -5.65 -9.16 -14.65
CA MET A 423 -6.98 -9.58 -14.25
C MET A 423 -7.14 -11.08 -14.51
N HIS A 424 -7.13 -11.88 -13.45
CA HIS A 424 -7.20 -13.34 -13.51
C HIS A 424 -6.15 -13.93 -14.47
N TRP A 425 -6.58 -14.44 -15.64
CA TRP A 425 -5.73 -15.10 -16.62
C TRP A 425 -5.24 -14.18 -17.75
N ILE A 426 -5.56 -12.88 -17.72
CA ILE A 426 -5.04 -11.85 -18.65
C ILE A 426 -4.08 -10.91 -17.93
N GLU A 427 -2.97 -10.59 -18.58
CA GLU A 427 -2.01 -9.58 -18.13
C GLU A 427 -1.57 -8.69 -19.31
N VAL A 428 -1.71 -7.38 -19.19
CA VAL A 428 -1.16 -6.42 -20.16
C VAL A 428 0.33 -6.22 -19.87
N THR A 429 1.21 -6.60 -20.79
CA THR A 429 2.67 -6.54 -20.59
C THR A 429 3.34 -5.39 -21.35
N GLY A 430 2.56 -4.61 -22.10
CA GLY A 430 3.00 -3.41 -22.83
C GLY A 430 1.82 -2.53 -23.23
N MET A 431 2.02 -1.21 -23.22
CA MET A 431 1.01 -0.20 -23.57
C MET A 431 1.60 0.80 -24.56
N GLN A 432 0.79 1.25 -25.53
CA GLN A 432 1.21 2.27 -26.50
C GLN A 432 1.43 3.62 -25.80
N GLN A 433 0.55 3.98 -24.86
CA GLN A 433 0.64 5.20 -24.07
C GLN A 433 0.20 4.95 -22.62
N HIS A 434 1.16 5.03 -21.69
CA HIS A 434 0.87 5.10 -20.26
C HIS A 434 0.07 6.37 -19.92
N TRP A 435 -0.72 6.29 -18.84
CA TRP A 435 -1.63 7.32 -18.33
C TRP A 435 -2.77 7.69 -19.28
N SER A 436 -3.02 6.80 -20.24
CA SER A 436 -4.24 6.74 -21.03
C SER A 436 -4.81 5.34 -20.85
N PRO A 437 -6.14 5.17 -20.80
CA PRO A 437 -6.73 3.86 -20.55
C PRO A 437 -6.25 2.83 -21.58
N ALA A 438 -5.76 1.69 -21.12
CA ALA A 438 -5.67 0.47 -21.90
C ALA A 438 -6.74 -0.50 -21.42
N THR A 439 -7.49 -1.05 -22.37
CA THR A 439 -8.63 -1.93 -22.07
C THR A 439 -8.43 -3.29 -22.72
N VAL A 440 -8.90 -4.33 -22.04
CA VAL A 440 -8.94 -5.70 -22.54
C VAL A 440 -10.26 -6.34 -22.10
N ASP A 441 -11.09 -6.72 -23.06
CA ASP A 441 -12.23 -7.63 -22.86
C ASP A 441 -11.84 -8.98 -23.45
N ALA A 442 -11.72 -10.02 -22.61
CA ALA A 442 -11.30 -11.34 -23.04
C ALA A 442 -12.27 -12.43 -22.60
N ALA A 443 -12.49 -13.41 -23.47
CA ALA A 443 -13.41 -14.51 -23.24
C ALA A 443 -12.89 -15.85 -23.76
N VAL A 444 -13.14 -16.92 -23.00
CA VAL A 444 -13.02 -18.30 -23.49
C VAL A 444 -14.36 -18.73 -24.07
N ILE A 445 -14.46 -18.73 -25.40
CA ILE A 445 -15.69 -19.03 -26.13
C ILE A 445 -15.62 -20.41 -26.81
N ARG A 446 -16.79 -21.05 -26.95
CA ARG A 446 -16.90 -22.31 -27.69
C ARG A 446 -17.14 -22.01 -29.16
N HIS A 447 -16.29 -22.49 -30.06
CA HIS A 447 -16.49 -22.28 -31.48
C HIS A 447 -17.67 -23.14 -32.00
N PRO A 448 -18.62 -22.56 -32.78
CA PRO A 448 -19.83 -23.27 -33.24
C PRO A 448 -19.55 -24.49 -34.15
N ALA A 449 -18.38 -24.55 -34.79
CA ALA A 449 -17.99 -25.62 -35.73
C ALA A 449 -17.21 -26.80 -35.08
N ASP A 450 -17.40 -27.06 -33.78
CA ASP A 450 -16.83 -28.20 -33.02
C ASP A 450 -15.28 -28.31 -32.91
N SER A 451 -14.53 -27.30 -33.34
CA SER A 451 -13.06 -27.25 -33.26
C SER A 451 -12.49 -27.13 -31.83
N GLY A 452 -13.33 -26.85 -30.82
CA GLY A 452 -12.92 -26.65 -29.42
C GLY A 452 -13.16 -25.22 -28.93
N GLU A 453 -12.67 -24.92 -27.73
CA GLU A 453 -12.64 -23.58 -27.17
C GLU A 453 -11.55 -22.72 -27.81
N GLN A 454 -11.83 -21.43 -27.96
CA GLN A 454 -10.89 -20.42 -28.41
C GLN A 454 -10.91 -19.22 -27.45
N ILE A 455 -9.83 -18.46 -27.43
CA ILE A 455 -9.75 -17.20 -26.69
C ILE A 455 -10.04 -16.07 -27.67
N GLU A 456 -11.01 -15.23 -27.32
CA GLU A 456 -11.31 -13.98 -28.02
C GLU A 456 -10.89 -12.82 -27.13
N ILE A 457 -10.18 -11.84 -27.70
CA ILE A 457 -9.66 -10.67 -27.01
C ILE A 457 -9.97 -9.43 -27.86
N GLU A 458 -10.62 -8.45 -27.27
CA GLU A 458 -10.73 -7.10 -27.82
C GLU A 458 -9.95 -6.16 -26.90
N CYS A 459 -9.05 -5.35 -27.45
CA CYS A 459 -8.19 -4.47 -26.68
C CYS A 459 -7.82 -3.17 -27.39
N GLU A 460 -7.66 -2.11 -26.60
CA GLU A 460 -7.25 -0.76 -27.03
C GLU A 460 -6.03 -0.28 -26.23
N ASN A 461 -5.12 0.47 -26.88
CA ASN A 461 -3.89 1.00 -26.26
C ASN A 461 -2.95 -0.07 -25.66
N VAL A 462 -3.09 -1.33 -26.11
CA VAL A 462 -2.24 -2.48 -25.71
C VAL A 462 -1.27 -2.83 -26.84
N THR A 463 0.01 -2.97 -26.51
CA THR A 463 1.06 -3.41 -27.45
C THR A 463 1.53 -4.83 -27.17
N ARG A 464 1.39 -5.31 -25.94
CA ARG A 464 1.70 -6.68 -25.53
C ARG A 464 0.75 -7.17 -24.45
N LEU A 465 0.35 -8.45 -24.53
CA LEU A 465 -0.46 -9.09 -23.51
C LEU A 465 -0.09 -10.57 -23.35
N ARG A 466 -0.28 -11.09 -22.15
CA ARG A 466 -0.09 -12.48 -21.77
C ARG A 466 -1.43 -13.09 -21.37
N VAL A 467 -1.64 -14.32 -21.83
CA VAL A 467 -2.68 -15.22 -21.36
C VAL A 467 -2.01 -16.28 -20.51
N ASN A 468 -2.43 -16.46 -19.26
CA ASN A 468 -1.89 -17.47 -18.36
C ASN A 468 -2.98 -18.15 -17.51
N PHE A 469 -3.17 -19.44 -17.75
CA PHE A 469 -3.92 -20.37 -16.92
C PHE A 469 -2.93 -21.31 -16.25
N ASP A 470 -2.90 -21.31 -14.91
CA ASP A 470 -2.06 -22.23 -14.13
C ASP A 470 -2.59 -23.67 -14.24
N ALA A 471 -1.86 -24.62 -13.64
CA ALA A 471 -2.25 -26.02 -13.61
C ALA A 471 -3.71 -26.19 -13.14
N GLY A 472 -4.51 -26.93 -13.91
CA GLY A 472 -5.93 -27.17 -13.65
C GLY A 472 -6.89 -26.05 -14.08
N GLN A 473 -6.40 -24.85 -14.44
CA GLN A 473 -7.27 -23.70 -14.67
C GLN A 473 -7.87 -23.62 -16.08
N TRP A 474 -7.25 -24.22 -17.11
CA TRP A 474 -7.78 -24.14 -18.48
C TRP A 474 -9.19 -24.76 -18.57
N PRO A 475 -10.23 -23.95 -18.90
CA PRO A 475 -11.62 -24.39 -18.81
C PRO A 475 -12.13 -25.09 -20.09
N GLY A 476 -11.28 -25.25 -21.11
CA GLY A 476 -11.62 -25.91 -22.37
C GLY A 476 -11.17 -27.37 -22.47
N LYS A 477 -11.09 -27.89 -23.70
CA LYS A 477 -10.59 -29.25 -23.98
C LYS A 477 -9.20 -29.47 -23.35
N PRO A 478 -8.96 -30.64 -22.73
CA PRO A 478 -7.71 -30.91 -21.99
C PRO A 478 -6.49 -31.15 -22.90
N ASN A 479 -6.69 -31.22 -24.21
CA ASN A 479 -5.63 -31.47 -25.18
C ASN A 479 -5.87 -30.69 -26.48
N GLY A 480 -4.81 -30.58 -27.27
CA GLY A 480 -4.82 -29.86 -28.54
C GLY A 480 -4.28 -28.43 -28.41
N ARG A 481 -4.38 -27.70 -29.53
CA ARG A 481 -3.92 -26.33 -29.64
C ARG A 481 -5.09 -25.37 -29.47
N VAL A 482 -4.84 -24.25 -28.80
CA VAL A 482 -5.86 -23.21 -28.57
C VAL A 482 -5.76 -22.15 -29.66
N GLY A 483 -6.91 -21.82 -30.27
CA GLY A 483 -7.02 -20.67 -31.17
C GLY A 483 -7.17 -19.37 -30.38
N VAL A 484 -6.55 -18.29 -30.86
CA VAL A 484 -6.64 -16.96 -30.26
C VAL A 484 -6.96 -15.94 -31.33
N MET A 485 -8.00 -15.15 -31.09
CA MET A 485 -8.42 -14.02 -31.91
C MET A 485 -8.22 -12.73 -31.11
N ILE A 486 -7.58 -11.73 -31.72
CA ILE A 486 -7.34 -10.43 -31.10
C ILE A 486 -7.79 -9.32 -32.07
N ASN A 487 -8.72 -8.46 -31.63
CA ASN A 487 -9.32 -7.38 -32.43
C ASN A 487 -9.84 -7.89 -33.78
N GLY A 488 -10.65 -8.97 -33.73
CA GLY A 488 -11.17 -9.69 -34.91
C GLY A 488 -10.15 -10.43 -35.79
N ASN A 489 -8.84 -10.39 -35.49
CA ASN A 489 -7.80 -11.09 -36.26
C ASN A 489 -7.47 -12.45 -35.65
N HIS A 490 -7.55 -13.52 -36.45
CA HIS A 490 -7.06 -14.84 -36.04
C HIS A 490 -5.53 -14.86 -35.96
N VAL A 491 -5.00 -14.69 -34.73
CA VAL A 491 -3.56 -14.74 -34.46
C VAL A 491 -3.05 -16.18 -34.49
N THR A 492 -3.84 -17.09 -33.90
CA THR A 492 -3.61 -18.53 -33.94
C THR A 492 -4.93 -19.28 -34.13
N ASN A 493 -4.85 -20.54 -34.52
CA ASN A 493 -5.97 -21.44 -34.69
C ASN A 493 -5.66 -22.83 -34.11
N ALA A 494 -6.62 -23.74 -34.15
CA ALA A 494 -6.48 -25.10 -33.61
C ALA A 494 -5.38 -25.96 -34.29
N SER A 495 -4.76 -25.49 -35.39
CA SER A 495 -3.65 -26.18 -36.06
C SER A 495 -2.27 -25.61 -35.72
N ASN A 496 -2.16 -24.34 -35.34
CA ASN A 496 -0.88 -23.66 -35.13
C ASN A 496 -0.76 -22.94 -33.77
N GLY A 497 -1.78 -22.95 -32.93
CA GLY A 497 -1.77 -22.30 -31.62
C GLY A 497 -0.95 -23.03 -30.56
N PRO A 498 -0.76 -22.43 -29.38
CA PRO A 498 -0.04 -23.04 -28.27
C PRO A 498 -0.79 -24.27 -27.75
N MET A 499 -0.04 -25.26 -27.27
CA MET A 499 -0.59 -26.50 -26.73
C MET A 499 -1.07 -26.31 -25.29
N VAL A 500 -2.19 -26.93 -24.93
CA VAL A 500 -2.60 -27.09 -23.53
C VAL A 500 -1.67 -28.11 -22.87
N GLY A 501 -1.18 -27.79 -21.67
CA GLY A 501 -0.36 -28.68 -20.84
C GLY A 501 -1.14 -29.91 -20.38
N SER A 502 -0.45 -31.02 -20.11
CA SER A 502 -1.10 -32.25 -19.62
C SER A 502 -1.76 -32.10 -18.25
N ASP A 503 -1.32 -31.10 -17.47
CA ASP A 503 -1.91 -30.67 -16.20
C ASP A 503 -3.03 -29.64 -16.38
N ARG A 504 -3.45 -29.36 -17.62
CA ARG A 504 -4.42 -28.33 -18.00
C ARG A 504 -3.96 -26.88 -17.76
N SER A 505 -2.67 -26.63 -17.76
CA SER A 505 -2.14 -25.26 -17.87
C SER A 505 -2.19 -24.76 -19.32
N PHE A 506 -2.19 -23.44 -19.50
CA PHE A 506 -2.05 -22.79 -20.80
C PHE A 506 -1.36 -21.43 -20.63
N ALA A 507 -0.29 -21.18 -21.37
CA ALA A 507 0.38 -19.89 -21.36
C ALA A 507 0.78 -19.47 -22.77
N ALA A 508 0.55 -18.19 -23.08
CA ALA A 508 0.96 -17.58 -24.34
C ALA A 508 1.12 -16.07 -24.17
N GLU A 509 2.11 -15.48 -24.84
CA GLU A 509 2.28 -14.02 -24.91
C GLU A 509 2.15 -13.55 -26.37
N PHE A 510 1.49 -12.42 -26.56
CA PHE A 510 1.18 -11.83 -27.85
C PHE A 510 1.71 -10.40 -27.90
N MET A 511 2.17 -9.98 -29.08
CA MET A 511 2.66 -8.63 -29.32
C MET A 511 2.08 -8.06 -30.61
N TYR A 512 1.87 -6.75 -30.61
CA TYR A 512 1.46 -5.98 -31.77
C TYR A 512 2.67 -5.30 -32.42
N ASP A 513 2.88 -5.61 -33.70
CA ASP A 513 3.95 -5.04 -34.53
C ASP A 513 3.41 -4.83 -35.95
N GLY A 514 2.48 -3.88 -36.08
CA GLY A 514 1.63 -3.67 -37.26
C GLY A 514 0.55 -4.74 -37.46
N LYS A 515 0.71 -5.92 -36.85
CA LYS A 515 -0.29 -6.98 -36.71
C LYS A 515 -0.01 -7.77 -35.42
N TRP A 516 -1.05 -8.37 -34.85
CA TRP A 516 -0.91 -9.28 -33.72
C TRP A 516 -0.19 -10.57 -34.14
N LYS A 517 0.78 -10.99 -33.32
CA LYS A 517 1.54 -12.23 -33.48
C LYS A 517 1.86 -12.82 -32.11
N ILE A 518 2.15 -14.13 -32.05
CA ILE A 518 2.75 -14.72 -30.85
C ILE A 518 4.10 -14.02 -30.62
N ALA A 519 4.33 -13.55 -29.40
CA ALA A 519 5.61 -13.00 -29.00
C ALA A 519 6.64 -14.12 -28.96
N THR A 520 7.68 -14.03 -29.78
CA THR A 520 8.90 -14.82 -29.62
C THR A 520 9.78 -14.14 -28.58
N GLU A 521 10.46 -14.90 -27.72
CA GLU A 521 11.25 -14.36 -26.61
C GLU A 521 12.17 -13.22 -27.06
N ASP A 522 11.91 -12.04 -26.53
CA ASP A 522 12.86 -10.92 -26.53
C ASP A 522 12.77 -10.27 -25.15
N SER A 523 13.06 -11.08 -24.12
CA SER A 523 12.99 -10.68 -22.70
C SER A 523 13.95 -9.55 -22.35
N THR A 524 14.86 -9.21 -23.27
CA THR A 524 15.95 -8.24 -23.11
C THR A 524 15.70 -6.86 -23.73
N SER A 525 14.63 -6.65 -24.52
CA SER A 525 14.38 -5.34 -25.12
C SER A 525 14.02 -4.31 -24.05
N LEU A 526 14.73 -3.18 -24.02
CA LEU A 526 14.44 -2.05 -23.13
C LEU A 526 13.06 -1.47 -23.45
N ARG A 527 12.12 -1.64 -22.51
CA ARG A 527 10.76 -1.14 -22.63
C ARG A 527 10.12 -1.01 -21.25
N LYS A 528 9.02 -0.28 -21.16
CA LYS A 528 8.13 -0.34 -20.01
C LYS A 528 7.45 -1.70 -19.97
N ARG A 529 7.44 -2.32 -18.80
CA ARG A 529 6.84 -3.63 -18.52
C ARG A 529 6.35 -3.66 -17.08
N PRO A 530 5.48 -4.61 -16.68
CA PRO A 530 5.08 -4.75 -15.29
C PRO A 530 6.29 -4.83 -14.34
N GLY A 531 6.29 -4.01 -13.30
CA GLY A 531 7.41 -3.82 -12.37
C GLY A 531 8.47 -2.82 -12.83
N LEU A 532 8.41 -2.34 -14.08
CA LEU A 532 9.30 -1.33 -14.68
C LEU A 532 8.50 -0.38 -15.58
N GLN A 533 7.71 0.50 -14.99
CA GLN A 533 6.82 1.45 -15.67
C GLN A 533 6.98 2.93 -15.29
N GLY A 534 7.63 3.24 -14.16
CA GLY A 534 7.53 4.55 -13.52
C GLY A 534 6.16 4.82 -12.87
N PRO A 535 5.95 5.96 -12.20
CA PRO A 535 6.84 7.12 -12.08
C PRO A 535 7.93 6.89 -11.03
N ILE A 536 8.67 7.94 -10.64
CA ILE A 536 9.76 7.86 -9.64
C ILE A 536 9.37 7.05 -8.39
N ASP A 537 8.17 7.27 -7.86
CA ASP A 537 7.67 6.59 -6.66
C ASP A 537 7.56 5.04 -6.81
N ASP A 538 7.50 4.51 -8.03
CA ASP A 538 7.41 3.05 -8.29
C ASP A 538 8.67 2.29 -7.87
N ALA A 539 9.81 2.98 -7.69
CA ALA A 539 11.02 2.37 -7.15
C ALA A 539 10.92 2.02 -5.66
N PHE A 540 10.00 2.65 -4.91
CA PHE A 540 9.90 2.55 -3.45
C PHE A 540 8.81 1.59 -2.96
N VAL A 541 8.18 0.87 -3.88
CA VAL A 541 7.20 -0.19 -3.60
C VAL A 541 7.80 -1.59 -3.79
N ASP A 542 9.12 -1.66 -3.96
CA ASP A 542 9.91 -2.89 -3.91
C ASP A 542 11.25 -2.62 -3.23
N ARG A 543 12.08 -3.66 -3.09
CA ARG A 543 13.38 -3.58 -2.43
C ARG A 543 14.26 -2.47 -3.03
N PHE A 544 14.78 -1.57 -2.19
CA PHE A 544 15.68 -0.49 -2.62
C PHE A 544 16.81 -0.18 -1.65
N VAL A 545 17.91 0.38 -2.17
CA VAL A 545 19.07 0.87 -1.38
C VAL A 545 19.41 2.31 -1.76
N PHE A 546 19.81 3.12 -0.78
CA PHE A 546 20.35 4.46 -1.00
C PHE A 546 21.86 4.38 -1.14
N VAL A 547 22.37 4.98 -2.20
CA VAL A 547 23.79 5.06 -2.50
C VAL A 547 24.21 6.52 -2.44
N MET A 548 24.91 6.86 -1.36
CA MET A 548 25.36 8.21 -1.07
C MET A 548 26.70 8.48 -1.77
N PRO A 549 26.96 9.73 -2.19
CA PRO A 549 28.23 10.10 -2.81
C PRO A 549 29.38 9.99 -1.80
N SER A 550 30.53 9.45 -2.22
CA SER A 550 31.78 9.53 -1.45
C SER A 550 32.57 10.81 -1.75
N GLY A 551 32.29 11.45 -2.89
CA GLY A 551 32.86 12.75 -3.28
C GLY A 551 31.96 13.94 -2.93
N THR A 552 32.29 15.11 -3.47
CA THR A 552 31.57 16.37 -3.25
C THR A 552 31.27 17.01 -4.61
N SER A 553 30.04 17.51 -4.78
CA SER A 553 29.68 18.21 -6.02
C SER A 553 30.51 19.47 -6.18
N THR A 554 30.91 19.76 -7.42
CA THR A 554 31.62 21.02 -7.72
C THR A 554 30.72 22.26 -7.66
N ASP A 555 29.39 22.08 -7.62
CA ASP A 555 28.42 23.16 -7.39
C ASP A 555 27.99 23.14 -5.92
N PRO A 556 28.35 24.16 -5.12
CA PRO A 556 28.04 24.18 -3.69
C PRO A 556 26.53 24.31 -3.38
N ILE A 557 25.72 24.82 -4.31
CA ILE A 557 24.26 24.86 -4.15
C ILE A 557 23.69 23.45 -4.30
N VAL A 558 24.14 22.73 -5.33
CA VAL A 558 23.73 21.34 -5.59
C VAL A 558 24.21 20.42 -4.47
N GLU A 559 25.46 20.56 -4.02
CA GLU A 559 26.02 19.80 -2.89
C GLU A 559 25.14 19.94 -1.63
N LYS A 560 24.82 21.19 -1.27
CA LYS A 560 23.99 21.47 -0.09
C LYS A 560 22.61 20.82 -0.24
N TRP A 561 21.99 20.98 -1.42
CA TRP A 561 20.68 20.40 -1.68
C TRP A 561 20.69 18.87 -1.62
N ILE A 562 21.72 18.19 -2.15
CA ILE A 562 21.85 16.73 -2.07
C ILE A 562 21.88 16.26 -0.61
N GLN A 563 22.65 16.95 0.24
CA GLN A 563 22.73 16.63 1.67
C GLN A 563 21.39 16.82 2.39
N GLU A 564 20.70 17.94 2.11
CA GLU A 564 19.41 18.26 2.72
C GLU A 564 18.30 17.32 2.25
N GLU A 565 18.20 17.07 0.95
CA GLU A 565 17.14 16.25 0.35
C GLU A 565 17.32 14.76 0.67
N SER A 566 18.54 14.22 0.60
CA SER A 566 18.77 12.81 0.99
C SER A 566 18.44 12.58 2.47
N LYS A 567 18.82 13.52 3.35
CA LYS A 567 18.45 13.48 4.76
C LYS A 567 16.94 13.58 4.96
N HIS A 568 16.28 14.51 4.26
CA HIS A 568 14.83 14.68 4.30
C HIS A 568 14.13 13.37 3.96
N VAL A 569 14.47 12.73 2.84
CA VAL A 569 13.81 11.49 2.43
C VAL A 569 14.04 10.37 3.46
N MET A 570 15.24 10.24 4.03
CA MET A 570 15.52 9.26 5.08
C MET A 570 14.69 9.48 6.35
N ASP A 571 14.63 10.72 6.83
CA ASP A 571 13.85 11.09 8.01
C ASP A 571 12.35 10.86 7.75
N HIS A 572 11.85 11.25 6.58
CA HIS A 572 10.43 11.18 6.26
C HIS A 572 9.95 9.77 5.86
N TRP A 573 10.81 8.90 5.31
CA TRP A 573 10.49 7.48 5.15
C TRP A 573 10.27 6.81 6.50
N ARG A 574 11.13 7.13 7.47
CA ARG A 574 11.01 6.66 8.86
C ARG A 574 9.75 7.19 9.55
N LEU A 575 9.35 8.43 9.28
CA LEU A 575 8.15 9.04 9.87
C LEU A 575 6.84 8.55 9.25
N HIS A 576 6.75 8.54 7.91
CA HIS A 576 5.49 8.31 7.18
C HIS A 576 5.26 6.89 6.72
N PHE A 577 6.31 6.19 6.31
CA PHE A 577 6.23 4.78 5.94
C PHE A 577 6.72 3.85 7.03
N ARG A 578 7.13 4.40 8.18
CA ARG A 578 7.51 3.62 9.37
C ARG A 578 8.56 2.56 9.03
N GLY A 579 9.45 2.91 8.11
CA GLY A 579 10.41 2.02 7.48
C GLY A 579 11.86 2.38 7.78
N ASP A 580 12.79 1.58 7.29
CA ASP A 580 14.22 1.67 7.59
C ASP A 580 15.03 1.73 6.28
N ILE A 581 15.48 2.91 5.85
CA ILE A 581 16.28 3.01 4.61
C ILE A 581 17.66 2.38 4.82
N ARG A 582 18.04 1.46 3.92
CA ARG A 582 19.38 0.91 3.84
C ARG A 582 20.27 1.87 3.05
N VAL A 583 21.37 2.30 3.65
CA VAL A 583 22.26 3.33 3.10
C VAL A 583 23.67 2.76 2.98
N ILE A 584 24.29 2.94 1.82
CA ILE A 584 25.68 2.61 1.54
C ILE A 584 26.37 3.77 0.83
N GLN A 585 27.70 3.77 0.79
CA GLN A 585 28.46 4.68 -0.08
C GLN A 585 28.56 4.09 -1.49
N ASP A 586 28.72 4.97 -2.48
CA ASP A 586 28.96 4.59 -3.88
C ASP A 586 30.23 3.74 -4.10
N THR A 587 31.19 3.77 -3.16
CA THR A 587 32.37 2.92 -3.15
C THR A 587 32.11 1.49 -2.64
N ASP A 588 31.01 1.29 -1.92
CA ASP A 588 30.67 0.02 -1.28
C ASP A 588 29.64 -0.80 -2.06
N ILE A 589 29.03 -0.23 -3.10
CA ILE A 589 28.08 -0.96 -3.94
C ILE A 589 28.80 -1.97 -4.82
N ASP A 590 28.25 -3.18 -4.91
CA ASP A 590 28.75 -4.24 -5.77
C ASP A 590 27.69 -4.72 -6.77
N ALA A 591 28.11 -5.62 -7.67
CA ALA A 591 27.24 -6.16 -8.71
C ALA A 591 26.07 -6.99 -8.15
N ALA A 592 26.21 -7.62 -6.98
CA ALA A 592 25.14 -8.39 -6.37
C ALA A 592 24.06 -7.45 -5.80
N MET A 593 24.47 -6.36 -5.15
CA MET A 593 23.56 -5.30 -4.70
C MET A 593 22.88 -4.59 -5.86
N MET A 594 23.56 -4.37 -6.99
CA MET A 594 22.95 -3.81 -8.20
C MET A 594 21.91 -4.76 -8.81
N ALA A 595 22.09 -6.08 -8.65
CA ALA A 595 21.25 -7.10 -9.26
C ALA A 595 19.95 -7.41 -8.51
N ASP A 596 19.91 -7.20 -7.18
CA ASP A 596 18.84 -7.68 -6.28
C ASP A 596 17.74 -6.64 -5.96
N GLN A 597 17.95 -5.37 -6.33
CA GLN A 597 17.13 -4.27 -5.82
C GLN A 597 17.22 -3.00 -6.67
N ASN A 598 16.26 -2.10 -6.45
CA ASN A 598 16.32 -0.75 -6.99
C ASN A 598 17.44 0.05 -6.30
N VAL A 599 18.10 0.90 -7.07
CA VAL A 599 19.28 1.65 -6.61
C VAL A 599 18.98 3.14 -6.69
N ILE A 600 18.97 3.81 -5.54
CA ILE A 600 18.64 5.23 -5.40
C ILE A 600 19.94 6.00 -5.22
N LEU A 601 20.37 6.71 -6.26
CA LEU A 601 21.65 7.40 -6.32
C LEU A 601 21.48 8.88 -5.98
N PHE A 602 22.24 9.37 -5.00
CA PHE A 602 22.35 10.80 -4.71
C PHE A 602 23.72 11.33 -5.13
N GLY A 603 23.78 12.52 -5.71
CA GLY A 603 25.02 13.13 -6.18
C GLY A 603 24.94 13.64 -7.63
N ASP A 604 26.11 13.94 -8.17
CA ASP A 604 26.34 14.18 -9.60
C ASP A 604 27.50 13.32 -10.10
N ALA A 605 27.87 13.44 -11.38
CA ALA A 605 28.98 12.68 -11.96
C ALA A 605 30.36 12.99 -11.36
N THR A 606 30.49 14.06 -10.57
CA THR A 606 31.73 14.42 -9.87
C THR A 606 31.78 13.92 -8.43
N SER A 607 30.62 13.73 -7.79
CA SER A 607 30.50 13.29 -6.40
C SER A 607 30.14 11.83 -6.22
N ASN A 608 29.48 11.20 -7.20
CA ASN A 608 29.04 9.82 -7.15
C ASN A 608 29.57 9.01 -8.35
N GLN A 609 30.45 8.04 -8.11
CA GLN A 609 31.09 7.25 -9.16
C GLN A 609 30.11 6.37 -9.94
N VAL A 610 29.01 5.95 -9.31
CA VAL A 610 27.98 5.13 -9.96
C VAL A 610 27.16 5.98 -10.93
N ILE A 611 26.84 7.22 -10.54
CA ILE A 611 26.21 8.18 -11.47
C ILE A 611 27.14 8.42 -12.66
N ALA A 612 28.43 8.66 -12.43
CA ALA A 612 29.40 8.88 -13.51
C ALA A 612 29.47 7.69 -14.50
N GLN A 613 29.43 6.45 -13.98
CA GLN A 613 29.44 5.23 -14.78
C GLN A 613 28.15 5.04 -15.59
N LEU A 614 27.00 5.36 -15.02
CA LEU A 614 25.70 5.11 -15.65
C LEU A 614 25.26 6.22 -16.60
N LEU A 615 25.73 7.46 -16.40
CA LEU A 615 25.30 8.63 -17.17
C LEU A 615 25.32 8.41 -18.70
N PRO A 616 26.34 7.79 -19.33
CA PRO A 616 26.33 7.53 -20.77
C PRO A 616 25.25 6.55 -21.27
N LYS A 617 24.61 5.81 -20.36
CA LYS A 617 23.56 4.81 -20.64
C LYS A 617 22.14 5.37 -20.38
N LEU A 618 22.02 6.57 -19.84
CA LEU A 618 20.75 7.22 -19.51
C LEU A 618 20.36 8.21 -20.62
N PRO A 619 19.06 8.51 -20.81
CA PRO A 619 18.57 9.57 -21.69
C PRO A 619 18.77 10.96 -21.06
N LEU A 620 19.93 11.18 -20.43
CA LEU A 620 20.28 12.36 -19.65
C LEU A 620 21.67 12.82 -20.08
N ASN A 621 21.76 14.05 -20.59
CA ASN A 621 23.03 14.74 -20.75
C ASN A 621 23.21 15.71 -19.58
N TRP A 622 24.19 15.45 -18.73
CA TRP A 622 24.48 16.27 -17.56
C TRP A 622 25.96 16.69 -17.59
N THR A 623 26.20 17.97 -17.90
CA THR A 623 27.51 18.60 -17.81
C THR A 623 27.48 19.76 -16.81
N LYS A 624 28.63 20.39 -16.57
CA LYS A 624 28.73 21.58 -15.73
C LYS A 624 27.94 22.76 -16.29
N GLU A 625 27.85 22.87 -17.62
CA GLU A 625 27.22 23.98 -18.32
C GLU A 625 25.72 23.77 -18.49
N GLN A 626 25.26 22.54 -18.70
CA GLN A 626 23.87 22.27 -19.03
C GLN A 626 23.39 20.88 -18.57
N ILE A 627 22.10 20.78 -18.29
CA ILE A 627 21.38 19.53 -18.07
C ILE A 627 20.27 19.42 -19.12
N ARG A 628 20.19 18.29 -19.82
CA ARG A 628 19.20 18.05 -20.88
C ARG A 628 18.60 16.65 -20.85
N ILE A 629 17.27 16.59 -20.95
CA ILE A 629 16.48 15.37 -21.18
C ILE A 629 15.52 15.65 -22.35
N GLY A 630 15.67 14.91 -23.44
CA GLY A 630 14.93 15.18 -24.68
C GLY A 630 15.17 16.60 -25.18
N ASN A 631 14.09 17.35 -25.41
CA ASN A 631 14.13 18.75 -25.84
C ASN A 631 14.15 19.77 -24.68
N ASN A 632 14.17 19.31 -23.43
CA ASN A 632 14.15 20.17 -22.25
C ASN A 632 15.58 20.38 -21.74
N GLU A 633 16.01 21.63 -21.63
CA GLU A 633 17.36 22.02 -21.27
C GLU A 633 17.35 23.13 -20.21
N VAL A 634 18.24 23.03 -19.23
CA VAL A 634 18.49 24.04 -18.19
C VAL A 634 19.99 24.25 -18.00
N ASN A 635 20.38 25.34 -17.34
CA ASN A 635 21.76 25.57 -16.93
C ASN A 635 22.20 24.47 -15.95
N GLY A 636 23.44 23.99 -16.02
CA GLY A 636 23.98 23.03 -15.06
C GLY A 636 24.10 23.60 -13.64
N ALA A 637 24.43 24.89 -13.51
CA ALA A 637 24.57 25.52 -12.21
C ALA A 637 23.21 25.69 -11.48
N GLY A 638 23.15 25.25 -10.23
CA GLY A 638 21.97 25.35 -9.36
C GLY A 638 20.76 24.51 -9.80
N HIS A 639 20.95 23.56 -10.74
CA HIS A 639 19.89 22.67 -11.20
C HIS A 639 20.28 21.21 -11.02
N VAL A 640 19.27 20.36 -10.81
CA VAL A 640 19.44 18.92 -10.59
C VAL A 640 18.42 18.14 -11.42
N PRO A 641 18.82 17.08 -12.16
CA PRO A 641 17.88 16.14 -12.72
C PRO A 641 17.44 15.14 -11.64
N VAL A 642 16.14 14.88 -11.59
CA VAL A 642 15.56 13.75 -10.84
C VAL A 642 14.86 12.83 -11.83
N MET A 643 15.13 11.54 -11.80
CA MET A 643 14.54 10.59 -12.76
C MET A 643 14.59 9.15 -12.28
N ILE A 644 13.69 8.33 -12.83
CA ILE A 644 13.70 6.87 -12.73
C ILE A 644 13.99 6.25 -14.10
N TYR A 645 14.81 5.20 -14.14
CA TYR A 645 15.15 4.51 -15.37
C TYR A 645 15.50 3.03 -15.11
N PRO A 646 15.28 2.10 -16.05
CA PRO A 646 15.75 0.73 -15.90
C PRO A 646 17.27 0.67 -15.74
N ASN A 647 17.73 -0.09 -14.76
CA ASN A 647 19.15 -0.28 -14.52
C ASN A 647 19.75 -1.11 -15.66
N ALA A 648 20.66 -0.53 -16.43
CA ALA A 648 21.32 -1.21 -17.55
C ALA A 648 22.16 -2.42 -17.11
N GLU A 649 22.55 -2.49 -15.84
CA GLU A 649 23.34 -3.58 -15.26
C GLU A 649 22.46 -4.61 -14.54
N SER A 650 21.21 -4.24 -14.23
CA SER A 650 20.19 -5.14 -13.72
C SER A 650 18.83 -4.81 -14.35
N PRO A 651 18.53 -5.36 -15.53
CA PRO A 651 17.40 -4.91 -16.34
C PRO A 651 16.02 -5.08 -15.70
N ASN A 652 15.92 -5.81 -14.57
CA ASN A 652 14.68 -6.03 -13.81
C ASN A 652 14.45 -5.01 -12.68
N HIS A 653 15.41 -4.11 -12.44
CA HIS A 653 15.36 -3.12 -11.36
C HIS A 653 15.59 -1.71 -11.88
N TYR A 654 15.26 -0.73 -11.06
CA TYR A 654 15.46 0.68 -11.36
C TYR A 654 16.79 1.22 -10.86
N VAL A 655 17.26 2.25 -11.55
CA VAL A 655 18.09 3.31 -10.98
C VAL A 655 17.24 4.57 -10.87
N VAL A 656 17.29 5.22 -9.70
CA VAL A 656 16.69 6.55 -9.47
C VAL A 656 17.82 7.55 -9.22
N ILE A 657 17.76 8.71 -9.87
CA ILE A 657 18.71 9.80 -9.67
C ILE A 657 18.06 10.87 -8.79
N ASN A 658 18.72 11.22 -7.68
CA ASN A 658 18.45 12.36 -6.80
C ASN A 658 17.00 12.49 -6.31
N SER A 659 16.32 11.39 -5.99
CA SER A 659 14.92 11.46 -5.56
C SER A 659 14.55 10.40 -4.53
N GLY A 660 13.53 10.72 -3.74
CA GLY A 660 12.79 9.81 -2.86
C GLY A 660 11.38 9.54 -3.38
N PHE A 661 10.50 9.11 -2.48
CA PHE A 661 9.06 9.30 -2.70
C PHE A 661 8.73 10.80 -2.75
N THR A 662 7.72 11.18 -3.52
CA THR A 662 7.64 12.55 -4.05
C THR A 662 6.63 13.46 -3.39
N PHE A 663 5.65 12.92 -2.64
CA PHE A 663 4.76 13.74 -1.81
C PHE A 663 5.46 14.18 -0.52
N ARG A 664 5.07 15.36 -0.02
CA ARG A 664 5.79 16.06 1.05
C ARG A 664 4.86 16.46 2.19
N GLU A 665 5.38 17.25 3.12
CA GLU A 665 4.74 17.69 4.37
C GLU A 665 3.29 18.13 4.19
N TYR A 666 3.06 18.98 3.20
CA TYR A 666 1.73 19.50 2.89
C TYR A 666 0.72 18.38 2.56
N ASP A 667 1.18 17.31 1.94
CA ASP A 667 0.36 16.17 1.53
C ASP A 667 0.08 15.23 2.69
N TYR A 668 0.93 15.16 3.72
CA TYR A 668 0.69 14.31 4.90
C TYR A 668 -0.59 14.69 5.65
N LEU A 669 -1.01 15.95 5.52
CA LEU A 669 -2.21 16.48 6.15
C LEU A 669 -3.50 15.94 5.53
N ASN A 670 -3.48 15.31 4.34
CA ASN A 670 -4.68 14.73 3.75
C ASN A 670 -4.33 13.52 2.88
N ASN A 671 -4.89 12.34 3.18
CA ASN A 671 -4.56 11.13 2.42
C ASN A 671 -4.96 11.17 0.94
N ALA A 672 -5.89 12.05 0.54
CA ALA A 672 -6.18 12.28 -0.87
C ALA A 672 -5.02 13.01 -1.58
N ARG A 673 -4.24 13.85 -0.89
CA ARG A 673 -3.08 14.54 -1.46
C ARG A 673 -1.88 13.61 -1.66
N GLN A 674 -1.76 12.56 -0.86
CA GLN A 674 -0.69 11.56 -0.93
C GLN A 674 -0.79 10.77 -2.24
N THR A 675 -0.17 11.31 -3.28
CA THR A 675 -0.15 10.87 -4.67
C THR A 675 1.24 11.18 -5.22
N PRO A 676 1.72 10.50 -6.27
CA PRO A 676 2.98 10.85 -6.89
C PRO A 676 2.94 12.31 -7.36
N LYS A 677 3.99 13.06 -7.07
CA LYS A 677 4.13 14.49 -7.41
C LYS A 677 5.04 14.71 -8.60
N LEU A 678 5.99 13.81 -8.84
CA LEU A 678 6.89 13.88 -9.98
C LEU A 678 6.67 12.69 -10.93
N PRO A 679 6.75 12.90 -12.25
CA PRO A 679 6.58 11.84 -13.24
C PRO A 679 7.88 11.02 -13.37
N ASP A 680 8.17 10.47 -14.55
CA ASP A 680 9.38 9.64 -14.72
C ASP A 680 10.68 10.47 -14.62
N TRP A 681 10.62 11.77 -14.94
CA TRP A 681 11.75 12.69 -14.79
C TRP A 681 11.29 14.13 -14.55
N ALA A 682 12.12 14.91 -13.86
CA ALA A 682 12.00 16.36 -13.73
C ALA A 682 13.37 17.05 -13.66
N LEU A 683 13.41 18.31 -14.09
CA LEU A 683 14.55 19.22 -13.93
C LEU A 683 14.18 20.26 -12.88
N LEU A 684 14.93 20.28 -11.78
CA LEU A 684 14.67 21.13 -10.62
C LEU A 684 15.66 22.29 -10.58
N ASP A 685 15.18 23.49 -10.31
CA ASP A 685 15.99 24.62 -9.83
C ASP A 685 16.01 24.56 -8.30
N VAL A 686 17.21 24.34 -7.74
CA VAL A 686 17.45 24.12 -6.31
C VAL A 686 18.12 25.32 -5.64
N SER A 687 18.23 26.46 -6.35
CA SER A 687 18.89 27.68 -5.84
C SER A 687 18.26 28.26 -4.58
N ILE A 688 16.97 28.01 -4.37
CA ILE A 688 16.21 28.46 -3.20
C ILE A 688 15.90 27.32 -2.19
N GLY A 689 16.39 26.10 -2.46
CA GLY A 689 16.10 24.91 -1.66
C GLY A 689 14.70 24.31 -1.89
N SER A 690 14.36 23.31 -1.08
CA SER A 690 13.06 22.64 -1.07
C SER A 690 12.00 23.42 -0.30
N THR A 691 10.74 23.07 -0.51
CA THR A 691 9.59 23.54 0.26
C THR A 691 8.82 22.35 0.86
N PHE A 692 7.76 22.63 1.62
CA PHE A 692 6.81 21.61 2.11
C PHE A 692 5.95 20.95 1.01
N ARG A 693 6.08 21.39 -0.25
CA ARG A 693 5.37 20.84 -1.41
C ARG A 693 6.30 20.23 -2.44
N ASP A 694 7.43 20.87 -2.69
CA ASP A 694 8.31 20.52 -3.81
C ASP A 694 9.77 20.38 -3.34
N PRO A 695 10.51 19.38 -3.85
CA PRO A 695 11.94 19.20 -3.54
C PRO A 695 12.81 20.34 -4.09
N GLY A 696 12.30 21.10 -5.04
CA GLY A 696 12.89 22.27 -5.65
C GLY A 696 11.89 22.84 -6.65
N LYS A 697 12.17 23.98 -7.27
CA LYS A 697 11.26 24.53 -8.26
C LYS A 697 11.30 23.65 -9.52
N VAL A 698 10.18 23.00 -9.85
CA VAL A 698 10.06 22.19 -11.08
C VAL A 698 10.09 23.11 -12.31
N VAL A 699 11.16 23.03 -13.10
CA VAL A 699 11.34 23.81 -14.34
C VAL A 699 10.74 23.07 -15.53
N ALA A 700 10.97 21.77 -15.59
CA ALA A 700 10.41 20.87 -16.60
C ALA A 700 10.16 19.49 -15.96
N ALA A 701 9.15 18.77 -16.43
CA ALA A 701 8.86 17.41 -15.99
C ALA A 701 8.12 16.65 -17.09
N GLY A 702 8.34 15.34 -17.17
CA GLY A 702 7.70 14.52 -18.20
C GLY A 702 7.76 13.02 -17.96
N PHE A 703 7.14 12.30 -18.89
CA PHE A 703 7.09 10.84 -18.89
C PHE A 703 7.90 10.31 -20.06
N PHE A 704 8.52 9.16 -19.87
CA PHE A 704 9.08 8.38 -20.97
C PHE A 704 7.97 7.60 -21.70
N ASP A 705 8.18 7.32 -22.97
CA ASP A 705 7.34 6.42 -23.75
C ASP A 705 7.57 4.94 -23.40
N GLU A 706 6.93 4.02 -24.12
CA GLU A 706 7.10 2.59 -23.91
C GLU A 706 8.56 2.13 -24.11
N ALA A 707 9.34 2.79 -24.96
CA ALA A 707 10.75 2.49 -25.22
C ALA A 707 11.71 3.25 -24.28
N TRP A 708 11.18 3.82 -23.19
CA TRP A 708 11.91 4.65 -22.24
C TRP A 708 12.56 5.91 -22.87
N GLN A 709 12.03 6.41 -23.99
CA GLN A 709 12.52 7.65 -24.61
C GLN A 709 11.76 8.88 -24.11
N PRO A 710 12.44 10.03 -23.93
CA PRO A 710 11.76 11.28 -23.61
C PRO A 710 10.78 11.66 -24.73
N LYS A 711 9.55 12.05 -24.35
CA LYS A 711 8.56 12.57 -25.29
C LYS A 711 8.85 13.99 -25.77
#